data_AF-A0A4Q7ZU75-F1
#
_entry.id   AF-A0A4Q7ZU75-F1
#
_cell.length_a   1.000
_cell.length_b   1.000
_cell.length_c   1.000
_cell.angle_alpha   90.00
_cell.angle_beta   90.00
_cell.angle_gamma   90.00
#
_symmetry.space_group_name_H-M   'P 1'
#
loop_
_entity.id
_entity.type
_entity.pdbx_description
1 polymer ?
#
loop_
_entity_poly.entity_id
_entity_poly.type
_entity_poly.pdbx_seq_one_letter_code
_entity_poly.pdbx_strand_id
1 'polypeptide(L)'
;MRAAISRRSLIIGSALGGAAAVTGLGVALGHRRSAPAGDDDPVVPVPANQVHVIAHPDDDLYFLSPDLFRAIDGAGRLVTICLTGAEADGKNVLDGDPAAATTPVRFPEYVAARYNGLRAAYARRATGDPASPWDHTRLVLASGAVAELCTLRAAPRIQLILLNMWQDGGRAPGGRPARLRTLWTGETDEQPVITVPGSAATGARPYTRASLLKTLVELLDRYQPTLVRTLDPDPDHQVHDADRPQYSDFGDFSDHIDHTPAGLFAWAALQQWCAAGPRRVLVESYRGYYNRRWPVNLSRAETLEKLTYVTTYGGGDGRRCDIPAGCGDYKVGKPVSMVGYGQGTHHRYAVGASWLTRGADGRLAAFGVVGTRAAVWTEGAGGNWSRPQVLDGAGLVPYTAAAQSPDGRWHIFGVRMTLAATDRAQRRDLVTAAQVEPGGTFGPWTSLGNPADTPGADPIRRRGIGMPVVAVNQDGRVQVFVRNFFGGVCTRALSATGGWGAWTDLRGSDTQDGLAAVTTKGGRIQLFASTHEGIRTWLQRKAGGAGFKQDRLDVPAPAGPPTVVRLPDGRLVLLVRQAHTSNVLAYLQQGAKREWNTEPIDLGGHGGYGPLSAVAYGDDMLAISQRNDEGRTSLTLRYTADLADGQWKRTGPQLVHAPSVGVDASGALVLGAFTADGGLWTARQDGTGATMALQAWRSV
;
A
#
# COMPACT_ATOMS: atom_id res chain seq x y z
N MET A 1 18.15 -32.48 -46.27
CA MET A 1 18.71 -31.13 -46.51
C MET A 1 17.73 -30.32 -47.35
N ARG A 2 17.75 -29.00 -47.17
CA ARG A 2 16.73 -27.97 -47.52
C ARG A 2 16.25 -27.91 -48.98
N ALA A 3 14.99 -27.45 -49.15
CA ALA A 3 14.41 -26.50 -50.15
C ALA A 3 13.00 -27.00 -50.58
N ALA A 4 11.87 -26.37 -50.25
CA ALA A 4 11.29 -25.05 -50.60
C ALA A 4 10.35 -25.09 -51.83
N ILE A 5 9.22 -24.35 -51.70
CA ILE A 5 8.38 -23.69 -52.74
C ILE A 5 7.10 -24.40 -53.27
N SER A 6 5.94 -23.91 -52.75
CA SER A 6 4.75 -23.31 -53.43
C SER A 6 4.30 -23.70 -54.85
N ARG A 7 2.97 -23.89 -55.02
CA ARG A 7 2.06 -23.26 -56.03
C ARG A 7 0.62 -23.85 -55.91
N ARG A 8 -0.42 -23.06 -55.63
CA ARG A 8 -1.39 -22.39 -56.54
C ARG A 8 -2.30 -23.31 -57.40
N SER A 9 -3.60 -23.26 -57.06
CA SER A 9 -4.81 -23.09 -57.92
C SER A 9 -5.27 -24.18 -58.90
N LEU A 10 -6.56 -24.56 -58.77
CA LEU A 10 -7.69 -24.56 -59.76
C LEU A 10 -8.69 -25.71 -59.47
N ILE A 11 -9.89 -25.42 -58.95
CA ILE A 11 -11.21 -25.26 -59.64
C ILE A 11 -11.55 -26.36 -60.67
N ILE A 12 -12.66 -27.08 -60.42
CA ILE A 12 -13.86 -27.29 -61.27
C ILE A 12 -14.45 -28.70 -60.98
N GLY A 13 -15.73 -28.73 -60.61
CA GLY A 13 -16.49 -29.95 -60.42
C GLY A 13 -17.95 -29.66 -60.04
N SER A 14 -18.67 -29.01 -60.95
CA SER A 14 -20.11 -28.80 -60.91
C SER A 14 -20.89 -30.09 -61.20
N ALA A 15 -21.93 -30.40 -60.41
CA ALA A 15 -23.29 -30.75 -60.89
C ALA A 15 -24.26 -31.15 -59.75
N LEU A 16 -25.25 -30.28 -59.55
CA LEU A 16 -26.69 -30.53 -59.40
C LEU A 16 -27.23 -31.73 -58.59
N GLY A 17 -28.09 -31.40 -57.63
CA GLY A 17 -29.39 -32.08 -57.47
C GLY A 17 -29.73 -32.49 -56.04
N GLY A 18 -30.62 -31.74 -55.38
CA GLY A 18 -31.25 -32.20 -54.15
C GLY A 18 -31.82 -31.07 -53.29
N ALA A 19 -33.03 -30.63 -53.60
CA ALA A 19 -33.81 -29.77 -52.72
C ALA A 19 -34.19 -30.55 -51.45
N ALA A 20 -33.55 -30.23 -50.34
CA ALA A 20 -34.01 -30.60 -49.01
C ALA A 20 -34.51 -29.32 -48.32
N ALA A 21 -35.82 -29.28 -48.04
CA ALA A 21 -36.44 -28.26 -47.22
C ALA A 21 -35.87 -28.36 -45.80
N VAL A 22 -34.88 -27.51 -45.49
CA VAL A 22 -34.45 -27.26 -44.12
C VAL A 22 -35.51 -26.35 -43.50
N THR A 23 -36.35 -26.93 -42.65
CA THR A 23 -37.10 -26.19 -41.64
C THR A 23 -36.09 -25.36 -40.86
N GLY A 24 -36.12 -24.05 -41.07
CA GLY A 24 -35.29 -23.10 -40.36
C GLY A 24 -35.61 -23.16 -38.87
N LEU A 25 -34.85 -23.96 -38.12
CA LEU A 25 -34.60 -23.68 -36.72
C LEU A 25 -33.84 -22.35 -36.73
N GLY A 26 -34.59 -21.26 -36.51
CA GLY A 26 -34.01 -19.97 -36.21
C GLY A 26 -33.21 -20.12 -34.93
N VAL A 27 -31.94 -20.50 -35.05
CA VAL A 27 -30.95 -20.22 -34.02
C VAL A 27 -30.91 -18.71 -33.99
N ALA A 28 -31.62 -18.12 -33.04
CA ALA A 28 -31.39 -16.75 -32.65
C ALA A 28 -29.92 -16.68 -32.21
N LEU A 29 -29.04 -16.33 -33.15
CA LEU A 29 -27.71 -15.84 -32.88
C LEU A 29 -27.91 -14.53 -32.13
N GLY A 30 -28.24 -14.64 -30.84
CA GLY A 30 -28.22 -13.54 -29.91
C GLY A 30 -26.83 -12.94 -30.01
N HIS A 31 -26.74 -11.74 -30.57
CA HIS A 31 -25.49 -11.02 -30.65
C HIS A 31 -25.02 -10.84 -29.20
N ARG A 32 -24.02 -11.63 -28.78
CA ARG A 32 -23.36 -11.40 -27.49
C ARG A 32 -22.75 -10.01 -27.57
N ARG A 33 -23.17 -9.12 -26.68
CA ARG A 33 -22.58 -7.80 -26.54
C ARG A 33 -21.15 -7.98 -26.07
N SER A 34 -20.19 -7.46 -26.81
CA SER A 34 -18.78 -7.45 -26.41
C SER A 34 -18.51 -6.29 -25.48
N ALA A 35 -17.70 -6.53 -24.45
CA ALA A 35 -17.21 -5.50 -23.54
C ALA A 35 -16.43 -4.41 -24.32
N PRO A 36 -16.48 -3.14 -23.91
CA PRO A 36 -15.77 -2.09 -24.60
C PRO A 36 -14.25 -2.24 -24.45
N ALA A 37 -13.54 -1.82 -25.48
CA ALA A 37 -12.10 -1.66 -25.50
C ALA A 37 -11.71 -0.18 -25.35
N GLY A 38 -10.44 0.09 -25.11
CA GLY A 38 -9.90 1.44 -25.06
C GLY A 38 -8.39 1.43 -25.08
N ASP A 39 -7.81 2.37 -25.81
CA ASP A 39 -6.36 2.53 -25.90
C ASP A 39 -5.80 3.13 -24.60
N ASP A 40 -4.55 2.79 -24.28
CA ASP A 40 -3.84 3.34 -23.13
C ASP A 40 -3.67 4.86 -23.24
N ASP A 41 -3.97 5.59 -22.17
CA ASP A 41 -3.72 7.03 -22.10
C ASP A 41 -2.25 7.32 -21.78
N PRO A 42 -1.71 8.45 -22.27
CA PRO A 42 -0.39 8.91 -21.89
C PRO A 42 -0.27 9.12 -20.38
N VAL A 43 0.94 8.96 -19.84
CA VAL A 43 1.24 9.26 -18.43
C VAL A 43 0.94 10.74 -18.15
N VAL A 44 0.26 11.02 -17.04
CA VAL A 44 0.04 12.38 -16.54
C VAL A 44 1.12 12.73 -15.51
N PRO A 45 2.06 13.65 -15.80
CA PRO A 45 3.11 14.03 -14.86
C PRO A 45 2.54 14.74 -13.63
N VAL A 46 3.12 14.48 -12.46
CA VAL A 46 2.77 15.14 -11.20
C VAL A 46 4.01 15.76 -10.55
N PRO A 47 3.98 17.05 -10.16
CA PRO A 47 5.09 17.67 -9.47
C PRO A 47 5.12 17.18 -8.02
N ALA A 48 6.16 16.44 -7.65
CA ALA A 48 6.27 15.82 -6.33
C ALA A 48 7.61 16.13 -5.65
N ASN A 49 7.56 16.36 -4.34
CA ASN A 49 8.74 16.35 -3.47
C ASN A 49 8.58 15.20 -2.49
N GLN A 50 9.40 14.17 -2.64
CA GLN A 50 9.28 12.92 -1.91
C GLN A 50 10.43 12.77 -0.92
N VAL A 51 10.10 12.41 0.31
CA VAL A 51 11.08 12.06 1.34
C VAL A 51 10.84 10.62 1.79
N HIS A 52 11.86 9.78 1.76
CA HIS A 52 11.83 8.44 2.34
C HIS A 52 12.66 8.44 3.62
N VAL A 53 12.17 7.81 4.69
CA VAL A 53 12.92 7.63 5.95
C VAL A 53 13.01 6.13 6.24
N ILE A 54 14.23 5.58 6.18
CA ILE A 54 14.53 4.15 6.29
C ILE A 54 15.57 3.87 7.38
N ALA A 55 15.56 2.65 7.93
CA ALA A 55 16.50 2.25 8.98
C ALA A 55 17.88 1.90 8.39
N HIS A 56 17.89 1.08 7.33
CA HIS A 56 19.07 0.50 6.70
C HIS A 56 19.14 0.83 5.20
N PRO A 57 20.33 0.74 4.58
CA PRO A 57 20.53 1.14 3.17
C PRO A 57 19.79 0.32 2.11
N ASP A 58 19.17 -0.79 2.48
CA ASP A 58 18.49 -1.73 1.58
C ASP A 58 16.96 -1.73 1.73
N ASP A 59 16.45 -1.09 2.77
CA ASP A 59 15.03 -1.14 3.14
C ASP A 59 14.09 -0.59 2.06
N ASP A 60 14.49 0.45 1.35
CA ASP A 60 13.68 1.02 0.28
C ASP A 60 13.65 0.14 -0.98
N LEU A 61 14.76 -0.53 -1.28
CA LEU A 61 14.88 -1.53 -2.34
C LEU A 61 14.06 -2.78 -2.02
N TYR A 62 13.98 -3.20 -0.75
CA TYR A 62 13.22 -4.38 -0.35
C TYR A 62 11.75 -4.12 -0.03
N PHE A 63 11.39 -2.99 0.57
CA PHE A 63 10.06 -2.80 1.15
C PHE A 63 9.26 -1.67 0.49
N LEU A 64 9.91 -0.56 0.12
CA LEU A 64 9.25 0.55 -0.58
C LEU A 64 9.19 0.33 -2.10
N SER A 65 9.92 -0.65 -2.64
CA SER A 65 9.90 -0.96 -4.06
C SER A 65 8.67 -1.83 -4.41
N PRO A 66 7.94 -1.50 -5.48
CA PRO A 66 8.38 -0.71 -6.64
C PRO A 66 8.06 0.80 -6.60
N ASP A 67 7.38 1.33 -5.57
CA ASP A 67 7.12 2.77 -5.44
C ASP A 67 8.40 3.63 -5.48
N LEU A 68 9.49 3.12 -4.93
CA LEU A 68 10.83 3.72 -5.05
C LEU A 68 11.21 3.95 -6.52
N PHE A 69 11.07 2.94 -7.37
CA PHE A 69 11.49 3.05 -8.77
C PHE A 69 10.64 4.05 -9.52
N ARG A 70 9.33 4.08 -9.24
CA ARG A 70 8.42 5.10 -9.81
C ARG A 70 8.77 6.50 -9.33
N ALA A 71 9.20 6.66 -8.08
CA ALA A 71 9.71 7.94 -7.58
C ALA A 71 11.00 8.40 -8.29
N ILE A 72 11.90 7.48 -8.62
CA ILE A 72 13.14 7.77 -9.38
C ILE A 72 12.81 8.15 -10.83
N ASP A 73 11.88 7.44 -11.47
CA ASP A 73 11.44 7.71 -12.85
C ASP A 73 10.76 9.08 -12.98
N GLY A 74 10.08 9.52 -11.92
CA GLY A 74 9.40 10.80 -11.87
C GLY A 74 10.33 12.01 -12.00
N ALA A 75 9.78 13.10 -12.50
CA ALA A 75 10.48 14.39 -12.61
C ALA A 75 10.62 15.12 -11.25
N GLY A 76 9.94 14.64 -10.21
CA GLY A 76 9.96 15.21 -8.86
C GLY A 76 11.28 14.99 -8.11
N ARG A 77 11.44 15.70 -6.98
CA ARG A 77 12.58 15.49 -6.08
C ARG A 77 12.35 14.22 -5.25
N LEU A 78 13.40 13.41 -5.08
CA LEU A 78 13.45 12.26 -4.18
C LEU A 78 14.63 12.41 -3.22
N VAL A 79 14.35 12.41 -1.92
CA VAL A 79 15.36 12.43 -0.86
C VAL A 79 15.16 11.21 0.03
N THR A 80 16.17 10.35 0.13
CA THR A 80 16.12 9.20 1.04
C THR A 80 17.04 9.43 2.23
N ILE A 81 16.47 9.42 3.42
CA ILE A 81 17.17 9.59 4.70
C ILE A 81 17.38 8.20 5.30
N CYS A 82 18.64 7.75 5.35
CA CYS A 82 19.03 6.49 5.97
C CYS A 82 19.58 6.74 7.37
N LEU A 83 18.92 6.16 8.38
CA LEU A 83 19.24 6.42 9.78
C LEU A 83 20.54 5.74 10.22
N THR A 84 20.73 4.46 9.90
CA THR A 84 21.87 3.67 10.38
C THR A 84 22.80 3.20 9.26
N GLY A 85 24.02 2.78 9.65
CA GLY A 85 25.01 2.19 8.75
C GLY A 85 24.74 0.73 8.39
N ALA A 86 23.89 0.03 9.17
CA ALA A 86 23.56 -1.38 8.99
C ALA A 86 24.79 -2.30 8.92
N GLU A 87 25.74 -2.09 9.83
CA GLU A 87 27.08 -2.69 9.77
C GLU A 87 27.14 -4.21 10.02
N ALA A 88 26.02 -4.86 10.35
CA ALA A 88 25.93 -6.30 10.59
C ALA A 88 27.17 -6.84 11.38
N ASP A 89 27.76 -7.96 10.96
CA ASP A 89 28.99 -8.51 11.57
C ASP A 89 30.30 -7.87 11.07
N GLY A 90 30.22 -6.81 10.25
CA GLY A 90 31.36 -6.10 9.68
C GLY A 90 32.14 -6.83 8.59
N LYS A 91 31.65 -7.95 8.04
CA LYS A 91 32.32 -8.71 6.98
C LYS A 91 31.62 -8.52 5.64
N ASN A 92 32.32 -7.95 4.64
CA ASN A 92 31.78 -7.81 3.29
C ASN A 92 32.10 -9.03 2.41
N VAL A 93 31.34 -10.11 2.58
CA VAL A 93 31.55 -11.38 1.88
C VAL A 93 30.20 -12.02 1.60
N LEU A 94 30.11 -12.84 0.54
CA LEU A 94 28.88 -13.55 0.19
C LEU A 94 28.38 -14.42 1.35
N ASP A 95 27.06 -14.42 1.57
CA ASP A 95 26.45 -15.30 2.57
C ASP A 95 26.67 -16.77 2.20
N GLY A 96 27.01 -17.59 3.20
CA GLY A 96 27.38 -19.01 3.03
C GLY A 96 28.73 -19.27 2.36
N ASP A 97 29.53 -18.25 2.04
CA ASP A 97 30.88 -18.43 1.49
C ASP A 97 31.86 -18.91 2.59
N PRO A 98 32.62 -20.00 2.38
CA PRO A 98 33.65 -20.45 3.33
C PRO A 98 34.67 -19.36 3.71
N ALA A 99 34.92 -18.39 2.83
CA ALA A 99 35.79 -17.25 3.11
C ALA A 99 35.30 -16.36 4.27
N ALA A 100 34.01 -16.44 4.64
CA ALA A 100 33.47 -15.68 5.77
C ALA A 100 34.15 -16.03 7.10
N ALA A 101 34.68 -17.25 7.24
CA ALA A 101 35.42 -17.68 8.43
C ALA A 101 36.74 -16.90 8.62
N THR A 102 37.39 -16.51 7.53
CA THR A 102 38.71 -15.84 7.53
C THR A 102 38.64 -14.36 7.17
N THR A 103 37.49 -13.87 6.70
CA THR A 103 37.28 -12.46 6.35
C THR A 103 37.40 -11.56 7.59
N PRO A 104 38.28 -10.54 7.59
CA PRO A 104 38.43 -9.61 8.70
C PRO A 104 37.13 -8.82 8.99
N VAL A 105 36.85 -8.57 10.26
CA VAL A 105 35.76 -7.69 10.70
C VAL A 105 36.18 -6.24 10.51
N ARG A 106 35.45 -5.51 9.65
CA ARG A 106 35.69 -4.12 9.27
C ARG A 106 34.36 -3.39 9.13
N PHE A 107 33.75 -3.02 10.26
CA PHE A 107 32.45 -2.35 10.27
C PHE A 107 32.41 -1.09 9.39
N PRO A 108 33.37 -0.14 9.50
CA PRO A 108 33.32 1.08 8.69
C PRO A 108 33.38 0.82 7.18
N GLU A 109 34.27 -0.08 6.74
CA GLU A 109 34.40 -0.47 5.35
C GLU A 109 33.17 -1.23 4.85
N TYR A 110 32.55 -2.09 5.67
CA TYR A 110 31.31 -2.75 5.27
C TYR A 110 30.15 -1.75 5.08
N VAL A 111 30.00 -0.77 5.98
CA VAL A 111 29.03 0.32 5.81
C VAL A 111 29.30 1.11 4.52
N ALA A 112 30.57 1.44 4.23
CA ALA A 112 30.93 2.12 2.99
C ALA A 112 30.51 1.30 1.75
N ALA A 113 30.68 -0.03 1.79
CA ALA A 113 30.27 -0.92 0.71
C ALA A 113 28.74 -0.93 0.49
N ARG A 114 27.95 -0.97 1.57
CA ARG A 114 26.49 -0.87 1.50
C ARG A 114 26.05 0.44 0.87
N TYR A 115 26.66 1.55 1.25
CA TYR A 115 26.38 2.86 0.64
C TYR A 115 26.79 2.94 -0.84
N ASN A 116 27.88 2.28 -1.24
CA ASN A 116 28.23 2.15 -2.67
C ASN A 116 27.16 1.37 -3.43
N GLY A 117 26.68 0.26 -2.86
CA GLY A 117 25.58 -0.53 -3.42
C GLY A 117 24.31 0.30 -3.62
N LEU A 118 23.90 1.05 -2.59
CA LEU A 118 22.70 1.89 -2.63
C LEU A 118 22.79 2.96 -3.71
N ARG A 119 23.89 3.72 -3.73
CA ARG A 119 24.15 4.73 -4.76
C ARG A 119 24.14 4.14 -6.17
N ALA A 120 24.73 2.96 -6.35
CA ALA A 120 24.76 2.28 -7.65
C ALA A 120 23.38 1.79 -8.10
N ALA A 121 22.55 1.26 -7.19
CA ALA A 121 21.18 0.85 -7.51
C ALA A 121 20.32 2.04 -7.96
N TYR A 122 20.41 3.17 -7.25
CA TYR A 122 19.74 4.42 -7.61
C TYR A 122 20.25 4.97 -8.95
N ALA A 123 21.57 5.03 -9.13
CA ALA A 123 22.21 5.49 -10.36
C ALA A 123 21.78 4.66 -11.57
N ARG A 124 21.80 3.32 -11.43
CA ARG A 124 21.35 2.40 -12.49
C ARG A 124 19.91 2.65 -12.88
N ARG A 125 19.00 2.87 -11.92
CA ARG A 125 17.60 3.17 -12.24
C ARG A 125 17.47 4.50 -12.96
N ALA A 126 18.11 5.54 -12.44
CA ALA A 126 17.95 6.90 -12.92
C ALA A 126 18.62 7.17 -14.28
N THR A 127 19.71 6.47 -14.59
CA THR A 127 20.60 6.79 -15.71
C THR A 127 20.92 5.60 -16.62
N GLY A 128 20.58 4.39 -16.21
CA GLY A 128 21.05 3.15 -16.84
C GLY A 128 22.47 2.74 -16.43
N ASP A 129 23.27 3.63 -15.83
CA ASP A 129 24.65 3.38 -15.44
C ASP A 129 24.83 3.35 -13.91
N PRO A 130 25.14 2.19 -13.30
CA PRO A 130 25.41 2.09 -11.86
C PRO A 130 26.66 2.86 -11.41
N ALA A 131 27.55 3.24 -12.32
CA ALA A 131 28.76 4.01 -12.02
C ALA A 131 28.56 5.53 -12.12
N SER A 132 27.34 6.01 -12.40
CA SER A 132 27.07 7.45 -12.48
C SER A 132 27.54 8.18 -11.22
N PRO A 133 28.28 9.30 -11.37
CA PRO A 133 28.97 9.93 -10.26
C PRO A 133 28.02 10.67 -9.31
N TRP A 134 28.41 10.68 -8.04
CA TRP A 134 27.72 11.39 -6.97
C TRP A 134 28.61 12.52 -6.42
N ASP A 135 27.98 13.61 -5.99
CA ASP A 135 28.60 14.63 -5.16
C ASP A 135 28.38 14.29 -3.69
N HIS A 136 29.44 14.35 -2.90
CA HIS A 136 29.44 14.03 -1.47
C HIS A 136 29.72 15.32 -0.70
N THR A 137 28.75 15.77 0.07
CA THR A 137 28.86 17.04 0.81
C THR A 137 28.52 16.85 2.27
N ARG A 138 29.21 17.61 3.12
CA ARG A 138 28.95 17.64 4.55
C ARG A 138 27.69 18.47 4.81
N LEU A 139 26.66 17.85 5.36
CA LEU A 139 25.42 18.52 5.74
C LEU A 139 25.43 18.77 7.26
N VAL A 140 25.53 20.04 7.65
CA VAL A 140 25.38 20.48 9.05
C VAL A 140 23.96 20.98 9.26
N LEU A 141 23.29 20.43 10.25
CA LEU A 141 21.92 20.76 10.60
C LEU A 141 21.90 21.63 11.86
N ALA A 142 20.92 22.51 11.98
CA ALA A 142 20.68 23.33 13.17
C ALA A 142 20.31 22.49 14.41
N SER A 143 19.97 21.22 14.22
CA SER A 143 19.91 20.21 15.28
C SER A 143 21.27 19.90 15.92
N GLY A 144 22.39 20.32 15.30
CA GLY A 144 23.74 19.93 15.66
C GLY A 144 24.20 18.63 15.00
N ALA A 145 23.31 17.95 14.27
CA ALA A 145 23.64 16.76 13.52
C ALA A 145 24.55 17.08 12.32
N VAL A 146 25.43 16.11 12.02
CA VAL A 146 26.29 16.14 10.84
C VAL A 146 25.99 14.87 10.06
N ALA A 147 25.53 15.04 8.82
CA ALA A 147 25.19 13.96 7.91
C ALA A 147 26.00 14.09 6.61
N GLU A 148 26.04 13.01 5.84
CA GLU A 148 26.53 13.05 4.46
C GLU A 148 25.34 13.23 3.52
N LEU A 149 25.40 14.25 2.66
CA LEU A 149 24.47 14.46 1.57
C LEU A 149 25.13 13.99 0.27
N CYS A 150 24.62 12.89 -0.29
CA CYS A 150 24.97 12.41 -1.63
C CYS A 150 23.96 12.95 -2.65
N THR A 151 24.42 13.63 -3.71
CA THR A 151 23.56 14.10 -4.82
C THR A 151 24.01 13.46 -6.13
N LEU A 152 23.10 12.80 -6.86
CA LEU A 152 23.42 12.15 -8.14
C LEU A 152 23.64 13.23 -9.22
N ARG A 153 24.85 13.34 -9.79
CA ARG A 153 25.18 14.46 -10.70
C ARG A 153 24.31 14.50 -11.95
N ALA A 154 24.05 13.34 -12.54
CA ALA A 154 23.23 13.21 -13.74
C ALA A 154 21.73 13.44 -13.46
N ALA A 155 21.31 13.36 -12.20
CA ALA A 155 19.92 13.59 -11.79
C ALA A 155 19.89 14.23 -10.39
N PRO A 156 20.25 15.53 -10.24
CA PRO A 156 20.43 16.17 -8.92
C PRO A 156 19.17 16.24 -8.06
N ARG A 157 18.00 15.96 -8.64
CA ARG A 157 16.74 15.79 -7.93
C ARG A 157 16.72 14.56 -7.01
N ILE A 158 17.67 13.63 -7.18
CA ILE A 158 17.81 12.39 -6.41
C ILE A 158 18.95 12.57 -5.41
N GLN A 159 18.62 12.48 -4.13
CA GLN A 159 19.55 12.70 -3.02
C GLN A 159 19.44 11.60 -1.96
N LEU A 160 20.57 11.26 -1.34
CA LEU A 160 20.64 10.40 -0.16
C LEU A 160 21.23 11.20 1.00
N ILE A 161 20.64 11.08 2.19
CA ILE A 161 21.14 11.66 3.43
C ILE A 161 21.48 10.50 4.37
N LEU A 162 22.76 10.37 4.71
CA LEU A 162 23.29 9.28 5.51
C LEU A 162 23.64 9.82 6.90
N LEU A 163 22.91 9.38 7.93
CA LEU A 163 23.14 9.83 9.32
C LEU A 163 24.22 9.02 10.03
N ASN A 164 24.63 7.89 9.44
CA ASN A 164 25.74 7.03 9.90
C ASN A 164 25.59 6.53 11.36
N MET A 165 24.38 6.45 11.92
CA MET A 165 24.22 5.88 13.26
C MET A 165 24.64 4.40 13.25
N TRP A 166 25.29 3.91 14.30
CA TRP A 166 25.54 2.46 14.43
C TRP A 166 24.21 1.71 14.51
N GLN A 167 24.05 0.60 13.80
CA GLN A 167 22.89 -0.28 14.00
C GLN A 167 22.94 -0.91 15.39
N ASP A 168 24.11 -1.41 15.80
CA ASP A 168 24.39 -1.94 17.12
C ASP A 168 25.58 -1.23 17.78
N GLY A 169 25.30 -0.19 18.56
CA GLY A 169 26.30 0.63 19.24
C GLY A 169 27.21 -0.14 20.19
N GLY A 170 26.83 -1.36 20.63
CA GLY A 170 27.72 -2.23 21.41
C GLY A 170 28.94 -2.73 20.64
N ARG A 171 28.91 -2.65 19.29
CA ARG A 171 30.03 -3.01 18.41
C ARG A 171 30.99 -1.84 18.14
N ALA A 172 30.62 -0.63 18.56
CA ALA A 172 31.50 0.53 18.44
C ALA A 172 32.71 0.40 19.39
N PRO A 173 33.87 1.00 19.06
CA PRO A 173 35.01 1.05 19.98
C PRO A 173 34.63 1.72 21.31
N GLY A 174 34.74 0.99 22.43
CA GLY A 174 34.29 1.45 23.76
C GLY A 174 32.76 1.64 23.87
N GLY A 175 32.01 1.10 22.91
CA GLY A 175 30.57 1.28 22.77
C GLY A 175 29.76 0.59 23.85
N ARG A 176 28.55 1.12 24.06
CA ARG A 176 27.52 0.54 24.91
C ARG A 176 26.37 0.07 24.03
N PRO A 177 25.58 -0.95 24.44
CA PRO A 177 24.39 -1.36 23.71
C PRO A 177 23.48 -0.16 23.44
N ALA A 178 23.33 0.21 22.16
CA ALA A 178 22.55 1.35 21.71
C ALA A 178 22.02 1.06 20.30
N ARG A 179 20.70 1.16 20.12
CA ARG A 179 20.00 0.92 18.85
C ARG A 179 18.87 1.91 18.70
N LEU A 180 18.26 1.99 17.51
CA LEU A 180 17.10 2.87 17.31
C LEU A 180 15.97 2.56 18.31
N ARG A 181 15.77 1.27 18.62
CA ARG A 181 14.79 0.85 19.62
C ARG A 181 15.10 1.39 21.01
N THR A 182 16.32 1.19 21.51
CA THR A 182 16.70 1.62 22.87
C THR A 182 16.78 3.14 22.99
N LEU A 183 17.14 3.83 21.90
CA LEU A 183 17.10 5.29 21.80
C LEU A 183 15.65 5.81 21.84
N TRP A 184 14.73 5.15 21.13
CA TRP A 184 13.31 5.50 21.17
C TRP A 184 12.71 5.29 22.56
N THR A 185 12.98 4.13 23.19
CA THR A 185 12.44 3.78 24.51
C THR A 185 13.09 4.54 25.65
N GLY A 186 14.25 5.17 25.42
CA GLY A 186 15.04 5.84 26.46
C GLY A 186 15.84 4.87 27.32
N GLU A 187 15.99 3.61 26.90
CA GLU A 187 16.92 2.65 27.50
C GLU A 187 18.39 3.05 27.26
N THR A 188 18.66 3.84 26.22
CA THR A 188 19.95 4.49 25.98
C THR A 188 19.75 5.98 25.71
N ASP A 189 20.59 6.82 26.31
CA ASP A 189 20.53 8.29 26.14
C ASP A 189 21.00 8.74 24.75
N GLU A 190 22.01 8.07 24.21
CA GLU A 190 22.61 8.39 22.92
C GLU A 190 23.04 7.14 22.14
N GLN A 191 23.01 7.26 20.81
CA GLN A 191 23.45 6.23 19.89
C GLN A 191 24.65 6.74 19.09
N PRO A 192 25.78 6.01 19.09
CA PRO A 192 27.01 6.47 18.44
C PRO A 192 26.86 6.53 16.92
N VAL A 193 27.77 7.26 16.28
CA VAL A 193 27.88 7.39 14.83
C VAL A 193 29.16 6.68 14.36
N ILE A 194 29.06 5.91 13.27
CA ILE A 194 30.20 5.23 12.65
C ILE A 194 30.92 6.19 11.69
N THR A 195 32.24 6.26 11.78
CA THR A 195 33.06 7.04 10.84
C THR A 195 33.30 6.21 9.59
N VAL A 196 32.59 6.52 8.51
CA VAL A 196 32.64 5.75 7.26
C VAL A 196 33.77 6.25 6.36
N PRO A 197 34.66 5.37 5.85
CA PRO A 197 35.72 5.76 4.92
C PRO A 197 35.16 6.48 3.68
N GLY A 198 35.74 7.63 3.35
CA GLY A 198 35.31 8.45 2.21
C GLY A 198 34.03 9.28 2.44
N SER A 199 33.38 9.16 3.60
CA SER A 199 32.19 9.96 3.92
C SER A 199 32.55 11.42 4.21
N ALA A 200 31.74 12.34 3.70
CA ALA A 200 31.86 13.77 4.01
C ALA A 200 31.39 14.14 5.43
N ALA A 201 30.74 13.22 6.17
CA ALA A 201 30.19 13.45 7.51
C ALA A 201 31.24 13.43 8.64
N THR A 202 32.35 14.13 8.47
CA THR A 202 33.42 14.17 9.48
C THR A 202 33.00 14.96 10.73
N GLY A 203 33.41 14.48 11.90
CA GLY A 203 33.09 15.10 13.20
C GLY A 203 31.64 14.96 13.66
N ALA A 204 30.90 13.98 13.14
CA ALA A 204 29.56 13.66 13.61
C ALA A 204 29.56 13.20 15.08
N ARG A 205 28.52 13.57 15.82
CA ARG A 205 28.34 13.25 17.23
C ARG A 205 27.23 12.21 17.41
N PRO A 206 27.22 11.47 18.53
CA PRO A 206 26.11 10.59 18.89
C PRO A 206 24.75 11.32 18.82
N TYR A 207 23.72 10.58 18.44
CA TYR A 207 22.34 11.09 18.42
C TYR A 207 21.64 10.74 19.71
N THR A 208 21.03 11.74 20.35
CA THR A 208 20.00 11.51 21.36
C THR A 208 18.64 11.35 20.67
N ARG A 209 17.64 10.85 21.40
CA ARG A 209 16.26 10.81 20.90
C ARG A 209 15.79 12.18 20.42
N ALA A 210 16.08 13.22 21.20
CA ALA A 210 15.68 14.60 20.91
C ALA A 210 16.42 15.18 19.69
N SER A 211 17.73 14.96 19.57
CA SER A 211 18.50 15.47 18.43
C SER A 211 18.13 14.77 17.12
N LEU A 212 17.84 13.45 17.16
CA LEU A 212 17.33 12.73 15.99
C LEU A 212 15.96 13.25 15.56
N LEU A 213 15.03 13.43 16.49
CA LEU A 213 13.71 13.99 16.17
C LEU A 213 13.82 15.40 15.58
N LYS A 214 14.63 16.28 16.18
CA LYS A 214 14.87 17.64 15.67
C LYS A 214 15.49 17.61 14.27
N THR A 215 16.43 16.70 14.02
CA THR A 215 17.05 16.48 12.70
C THR A 215 16.01 16.12 11.65
N LEU A 216 15.14 15.16 11.94
CA LEU A 216 14.10 14.76 10.99
C LEU A 216 13.08 15.87 10.72
N VAL A 217 12.66 16.62 11.74
CA VAL A 217 11.77 17.79 11.57
C VAL A 217 12.43 18.86 10.70
N GLU A 218 13.71 19.15 10.94
CA GLU A 218 14.48 20.11 10.14
C GLU A 218 14.60 19.67 8.69
N LEU A 219 14.81 18.38 8.44
CA LEU A 219 14.86 17.83 7.07
C LEU A 219 13.49 17.90 6.38
N LEU A 220 12.39 17.58 7.07
CA LEU A 220 11.04 17.78 6.54
C LEU A 220 10.79 19.24 6.18
N ASP A 221 11.22 20.17 7.04
CA ASP A 221 11.07 21.60 6.77
C ASP A 221 11.98 22.11 5.64
N ARG A 222 13.21 21.60 5.54
CA ARG A 222 14.13 21.92 4.45
C ARG A 222 13.59 21.49 3.08
N TYR A 223 12.97 20.32 3.01
CA TYR A 223 12.57 19.71 1.74
C TYR A 223 11.10 19.92 1.37
N GLN A 224 10.25 20.31 2.33
CA GLN A 224 8.80 20.52 2.14
C GLN A 224 8.16 19.39 1.31
N PRO A 225 8.22 18.12 1.79
CA PRO A 225 7.71 17.00 1.03
C PRO A 225 6.19 17.08 0.87
N THR A 226 5.73 16.72 -0.33
CA THR A 226 4.32 16.43 -0.63
C THR A 226 3.97 14.96 -0.38
N LEU A 227 4.98 14.10 -0.25
CA LEU A 227 4.83 12.69 0.10
C LEU A 227 5.99 12.23 0.99
N VAL A 228 5.65 11.60 2.11
CA VAL A 228 6.63 10.95 3.00
C VAL A 228 6.40 9.43 3.01
N ARG A 229 7.45 8.65 2.76
CA ARG A 229 7.42 7.19 2.89
C ARG A 229 8.32 6.72 4.03
N THR A 230 7.87 5.73 4.79
CA THR A 230 8.65 5.16 5.90
C THR A 230 8.31 3.71 6.17
N LEU A 231 8.95 3.10 7.16
CA LEU A 231 8.78 1.70 7.57
C LEU A 231 7.60 1.53 8.54
N ASP A 232 7.37 0.30 9.00
CA ASP A 232 6.19 -0.07 9.78
C ASP A 232 6.30 0.36 11.26
N PRO A 233 5.56 1.39 11.71
CA PRO A 233 5.53 1.77 13.13
C PRO A 233 4.71 0.80 14.01
N ASP A 234 4.03 -0.18 13.42
CA ASP A 234 3.04 -1.05 14.06
C ASP A 234 3.12 -2.51 13.59
N PRO A 235 4.30 -3.18 13.57
CA PRO A 235 4.45 -4.52 13.00
C PRO A 235 3.40 -5.52 13.52
N ASP A 236 2.96 -6.41 12.65
CA ASP A 236 1.98 -7.45 13.02
C ASP A 236 2.57 -8.43 14.04
N HIS A 237 1.75 -8.84 14.99
CA HIS A 237 2.09 -9.90 15.93
C HIS A 237 2.33 -11.21 15.17
N GLN A 238 3.43 -11.87 15.48
CA GLN A 238 3.87 -13.09 14.85
C GLN A 238 4.14 -14.16 15.90
N VAL A 239 3.47 -15.30 15.76
CA VAL A 239 3.79 -16.50 16.54
C VAL A 239 4.91 -17.22 15.82
N HIS A 240 5.95 -17.60 16.56
CA HIS A 240 7.09 -18.37 16.07
C HIS A 240 6.99 -19.82 16.51
N ASP A 241 6.96 -20.73 15.53
CA ASP A 241 6.88 -22.17 15.70
C ASP A 241 7.68 -22.87 14.58
N ALA A 242 7.59 -24.20 14.49
CA ALA A 242 8.31 -24.97 13.48
C ALA A 242 7.89 -24.63 12.04
N ASP A 243 6.63 -24.24 11.82
CA ASP A 243 6.10 -23.86 10.51
C ASP A 243 6.36 -22.38 10.20
N ARG A 244 6.60 -21.57 11.24
CA ARG A 244 6.81 -20.11 11.18
C ARG A 244 8.08 -19.70 11.96
N PRO A 245 9.28 -20.21 11.58
CA PRO A 245 10.51 -19.92 12.30
C PRO A 245 10.83 -18.43 12.30
N GLN A 246 11.52 -17.97 13.35
CA GLN A 246 11.98 -16.59 13.46
C GLN A 246 13.20 -16.38 12.55
N TYR A 247 13.14 -15.33 11.72
CA TYR A 247 14.24 -14.92 10.84
C TYR A 247 14.75 -13.54 11.28
N SER A 248 14.49 -12.50 10.48
CA SER A 248 14.81 -11.11 10.82
C SER A 248 13.80 -10.46 11.77
N ASP A 249 12.71 -11.15 12.06
CA ASP A 249 11.65 -10.75 13.00
C ASP A 249 12.19 -10.59 14.43
N PHE A 250 11.65 -9.63 15.17
CA PHE A 250 12.07 -9.34 16.55
C PHE A 250 10.97 -9.63 17.58
N GLY A 251 11.29 -10.45 18.58
CA GLY A 251 10.32 -10.89 19.60
C GLY A 251 9.13 -11.57 18.94
N ASP A 252 7.92 -11.17 19.31
CA ASP A 252 6.66 -11.68 18.74
C ASP A 252 6.13 -10.76 17.61
N PHE A 253 7.01 -10.12 16.84
CA PHE A 253 6.64 -9.18 15.79
C PHE A 253 7.33 -9.50 14.46
N SER A 254 6.53 -9.43 13.40
CA SER A 254 6.89 -9.75 12.00
C SER A 254 7.89 -8.81 11.31
N ASP A 255 8.63 -7.99 12.07
CA ASP A 255 9.57 -7.04 11.48
C ASP A 255 10.84 -6.89 12.31
N HIS A 256 11.86 -6.30 11.69
CA HIS A 256 13.16 -6.12 12.31
C HIS A 256 13.14 -5.05 13.40
N ILE A 257 13.97 -5.27 14.43
CA ILE A 257 14.03 -4.46 15.66
C ILE A 257 14.23 -2.96 15.41
N ASP A 258 14.87 -2.59 14.30
CA ASP A 258 15.16 -1.19 13.94
C ASP A 258 14.13 -0.56 12.98
N HIS A 259 13.32 -1.36 12.27
CA HIS A 259 12.33 -0.82 11.31
C HIS A 259 11.22 -0.07 12.04
N THR A 260 10.70 -0.68 13.12
CA THR A 260 9.66 -0.07 13.94
C THR A 260 10.06 1.28 14.54
N PRO A 261 11.18 1.41 15.27
CA PRO A 261 11.58 2.72 15.78
C PRO A 261 11.90 3.72 14.66
N ALA A 262 12.43 3.31 13.50
CA ALA A 262 12.59 4.21 12.36
C ALA A 262 11.24 4.78 11.89
N GLY A 263 10.22 3.93 11.74
CA GLY A 263 8.84 4.35 11.46
C GLY A 263 8.28 5.28 12.54
N LEU A 264 8.51 4.97 13.82
CA LEU A 264 8.04 5.80 14.95
C LEU A 264 8.72 7.18 14.98
N PHE A 265 10.03 7.28 14.71
CA PHE A 265 10.75 8.54 14.59
C PHE A 265 10.25 9.38 13.40
N ALA A 266 10.01 8.75 12.25
CA ALA A 266 9.45 9.41 11.08
C ALA A 266 8.04 9.97 11.37
N TRP A 267 7.18 9.17 12.00
CA TRP A 267 5.84 9.61 12.42
C TRP A 267 5.88 10.72 13.48
N ALA A 268 6.79 10.66 14.44
CA ALA A 268 6.97 11.72 15.43
C ALA A 268 7.38 13.04 14.78
N ALA A 269 8.34 12.99 13.86
CA ALA A 269 8.80 14.17 13.13
C ALA A 269 7.68 14.76 12.26
N LEU A 270 6.94 13.90 11.56
CA LEU A 270 5.79 14.30 10.76
C LEU A 270 4.70 14.96 11.61
N GLN A 271 4.33 14.37 12.75
CA GLN A 271 3.31 14.94 13.65
C GLN A 271 3.75 16.31 14.16
N GLN A 272 5.01 16.47 14.55
CA GLN A 272 5.55 17.76 14.98
C GLN A 272 5.57 18.80 13.85
N TRP A 273 5.97 18.39 12.64
CA TRP A 273 6.06 19.27 11.47
C TRP A 273 4.68 19.73 10.96
N CYS A 274 3.68 18.83 10.98
CA CYS A 274 2.28 19.13 10.63
C CYS A 274 1.53 19.89 11.74
N ALA A 275 1.95 19.77 13.00
CA ALA A 275 1.38 20.57 14.09
C ALA A 275 1.80 22.05 14.01
N ALA A 276 2.97 22.35 13.43
CA ALA A 276 3.48 23.70 13.26
C ALA A 276 2.72 24.53 12.21
N GLY A 277 1.94 23.90 11.33
CA GLY A 277 1.13 24.59 10.33
C GLY A 277 0.52 23.63 9.30
N PRO A 278 -0.46 24.08 8.49
CA PRO A 278 -1.07 23.25 7.45
C PRO A 278 -0.02 22.75 6.44
N ARG A 279 0.00 21.44 6.19
CA ARG A 279 0.90 20.80 5.21
C ARG A 279 0.07 19.99 4.21
N ARG A 280 0.32 20.20 2.91
CA ARG A 280 -0.20 19.33 1.83
C ARG A 280 0.77 18.16 1.64
N VAL A 281 0.71 17.20 2.57
CA VAL A 281 1.58 16.01 2.58
C VAL A 281 0.74 14.75 2.74
N LEU A 282 1.02 13.74 1.91
CA LEU A 282 0.53 12.38 2.06
C LEU A 282 1.62 11.49 2.68
N VAL A 283 1.22 10.34 3.23
CA VAL A 283 2.15 9.46 3.94
C VAL A 283 1.87 8.00 3.61
N GLU A 284 2.93 7.22 3.39
CA GLU A 284 2.87 5.77 3.27
C GLU A 284 3.83 5.12 4.25
N SER A 285 3.34 4.11 4.97
CA SER A 285 4.19 3.22 5.78
C SER A 285 4.18 1.84 5.14
N TYR A 286 5.32 1.17 5.06
CA TYR A 286 5.48 -0.13 4.42
C TYR A 286 5.82 -1.18 5.46
N ARG A 287 5.20 -2.36 5.34
CA ARG A 287 5.56 -3.54 6.12
C ARG A 287 6.89 -4.12 5.61
N GLY A 288 7.80 -4.42 6.53
CA GLY A 288 9.10 -5.01 6.22
C GLY A 288 9.03 -6.53 6.04
N TYR A 289 9.60 -7.28 6.99
CA TYR A 289 9.71 -8.73 6.90
C TYR A 289 8.39 -9.51 6.94
N TYR A 290 7.27 -8.82 7.25
CA TYR A 290 5.91 -9.28 7.00
C TYR A 290 5.73 -9.91 5.62
N ASN A 291 6.41 -9.38 4.59
CA ASN A 291 6.30 -9.88 3.22
C ASN A 291 6.64 -11.37 3.11
N ARG A 292 7.48 -11.92 4.01
CA ARG A 292 7.80 -13.35 4.09
C ARG A 292 6.66 -14.22 4.59
N ARG A 293 5.72 -13.63 5.30
CA ARG A 293 4.65 -14.37 5.96
C ARG A 293 3.47 -14.59 5.03
N TRP A 294 3.24 -13.72 4.05
CA TRP A 294 2.03 -13.71 3.23
C TRP A 294 2.27 -14.08 1.76
N PRO A 295 1.21 -14.42 1.00
CA PRO A 295 1.35 -14.71 -0.43
C PRO A 295 2.04 -13.58 -1.19
N VAL A 296 2.89 -13.97 -2.14
CA VAL A 296 3.62 -13.06 -3.03
C VAL A 296 2.64 -12.18 -3.80
N ASN A 297 2.77 -10.86 -3.68
CA ASN A 297 1.82 -9.90 -4.24
C ASN A 297 2.35 -8.99 -5.35
N LEU A 298 3.61 -9.19 -5.76
CA LEU A 298 4.15 -8.56 -6.96
C LEU A 298 3.98 -9.49 -8.16
N SER A 299 3.78 -8.88 -9.32
CA SER A 299 3.83 -9.60 -10.58
C SER A 299 5.23 -10.18 -10.82
N ARG A 300 5.34 -11.17 -11.72
CA ARG A 300 6.65 -11.67 -12.15
C ARG A 300 7.52 -10.54 -12.73
N ALA A 301 6.93 -9.60 -13.46
CA ALA A 301 7.66 -8.49 -14.07
C ALA A 301 8.22 -7.53 -13.01
N GLU A 302 7.38 -7.11 -12.05
CA GLU A 302 7.80 -6.27 -10.92
C GLU A 302 8.86 -6.96 -10.05
N THR A 303 8.70 -8.27 -9.80
CA THR A 303 9.67 -9.06 -9.05
C THR A 303 11.03 -9.07 -9.74
N LEU A 304 11.08 -9.24 -11.06
CA LEU A 304 12.33 -9.22 -11.84
C LEU A 304 12.94 -7.82 -11.93
N GLU A 305 12.12 -6.79 -12.04
CA GLU A 305 12.56 -5.38 -11.99
C GLU A 305 13.24 -5.10 -10.65
N LYS A 306 12.60 -5.46 -9.54
CA LYS A 306 13.15 -5.31 -8.19
C LYS A 306 14.45 -6.08 -8.00
N LEU A 307 14.51 -7.33 -8.47
CA LEU A 307 15.73 -8.14 -8.43
C LEU A 307 16.90 -7.48 -9.15
N THR A 308 16.66 -6.75 -10.23
CA THR A 308 17.72 -6.08 -10.99
C THR A 308 18.45 -5.05 -10.11
N TYR A 309 17.71 -4.25 -9.35
CA TYR A 309 18.29 -3.21 -8.50
C TYR A 309 18.81 -3.75 -7.16
N VAL A 310 18.18 -4.76 -6.58
CA VAL A 310 18.73 -5.46 -5.40
C VAL A 310 20.05 -6.17 -5.73
N THR A 311 20.15 -6.80 -6.91
CA THR A 311 21.41 -7.42 -7.39
C THR A 311 22.49 -6.36 -7.59
N THR A 312 22.11 -5.18 -8.10
CA THR A 312 23.00 -4.02 -8.25
C THR A 312 23.47 -3.53 -6.88
N TYR A 313 22.59 -3.45 -5.89
CA TYR A 313 22.95 -3.10 -4.51
C TYR A 313 23.94 -4.09 -3.91
N GLY A 314 23.71 -5.39 -4.10
CA GLY A 314 24.57 -6.44 -3.60
C GLY A 314 25.88 -6.65 -4.37
N GLY A 315 26.15 -5.86 -5.42
CA GLY A 315 27.34 -6.03 -6.27
C GLY A 315 27.35 -7.33 -7.10
N GLY A 316 26.20 -7.99 -7.25
CA GLY A 316 26.03 -9.24 -7.99
C GLY A 316 25.85 -9.06 -9.50
N ASP A 317 25.93 -7.83 -10.00
CA ASP A 317 25.76 -7.46 -11.41
C ASP A 317 27.05 -7.60 -12.24
N GLY A 318 28.13 -8.10 -11.63
CA GLY A 318 29.42 -8.32 -12.29
C GLY A 318 30.24 -7.06 -12.51
N ARG A 319 29.80 -5.90 -12.01
CA ARG A 319 30.56 -4.65 -12.14
C ARG A 319 31.87 -4.71 -11.35
N ARG A 320 32.89 -4.06 -11.88
CA ARG A 320 34.13 -3.79 -11.15
C ARG A 320 34.10 -2.33 -10.68
N CYS A 321 34.59 -2.10 -9.48
CA CYS A 321 34.82 -0.77 -8.96
C CYS A 321 36.17 -0.78 -8.24
N ASP A 322 36.94 0.30 -8.41
CA ASP A 322 38.22 0.47 -7.76
C ASP A 322 38.03 1.08 -6.35
N ILE A 323 37.11 0.50 -5.57
CA ILE A 323 36.76 0.96 -4.23
C ILE A 323 37.17 -0.11 -3.22
N PRO A 324 38.14 0.15 -2.32
CA PRO A 324 38.64 -0.85 -1.37
C PRO A 324 37.58 -1.52 -0.49
N ALA A 325 36.52 -0.77 -0.13
CA ALA A 325 35.39 -1.29 0.65
C ALA A 325 34.52 -2.31 -0.11
N GLY A 326 34.57 -2.31 -1.44
CA GLY A 326 33.73 -3.11 -2.32
C GLY A 326 32.63 -2.31 -3.01
N CYS A 327 32.04 -2.91 -4.03
CA CYS A 327 31.07 -2.25 -4.91
C CYS A 327 29.65 -2.24 -4.36
N GLY A 328 29.37 -3.06 -3.35
CA GLY A 328 28.04 -3.26 -2.79
C GLY A 328 28.09 -4.16 -1.57
N ASP A 329 26.91 -4.50 -1.08
CA ASP A 329 26.70 -5.43 0.03
C ASP A 329 26.78 -6.88 -0.46
N TYR A 330 27.98 -7.47 -0.45
CA TYR A 330 28.17 -8.80 -1.03
C TYR A 330 27.36 -9.88 -0.31
N LYS A 331 26.91 -9.65 0.93
CA LYS A 331 26.04 -10.61 1.63
C LYS A 331 24.76 -10.90 0.88
N VAL A 332 24.22 -9.90 0.17
CA VAL A 332 22.98 -10.02 -0.61
C VAL A 332 23.23 -10.07 -2.12
N GLY A 333 24.50 -10.20 -2.54
CA GLY A 333 24.94 -10.21 -3.94
C GLY A 333 24.52 -11.44 -4.76
N LYS A 334 23.98 -12.49 -4.13
CA LYS A 334 23.30 -13.59 -4.84
C LYS A 334 21.77 -13.39 -4.77
N PRO A 335 21.01 -13.65 -5.86
CA PRO A 335 19.54 -13.52 -5.89
C PRO A 335 18.77 -14.38 -4.88
N VAL A 336 19.46 -15.26 -4.15
CA VAL A 336 18.95 -16.04 -3.01
C VAL A 336 18.45 -15.12 -1.88
N SER A 337 18.92 -13.87 -1.82
CA SER A 337 18.56 -12.88 -0.79
C SER A 337 17.09 -12.42 -0.82
N MET A 338 16.30 -12.77 -1.84
CA MET A 338 14.86 -12.44 -1.86
C MET A 338 13.96 -13.54 -1.30
N VAL A 339 14.46 -14.72 -0.92
CA VAL A 339 13.58 -15.85 -0.51
C VAL A 339 12.70 -15.44 0.67
N GLY A 340 11.40 -15.31 0.40
CA GLY A 340 10.38 -14.97 1.37
C GLY A 340 9.85 -13.55 1.22
N TYR A 341 10.69 -12.52 1.31
CA TYR A 341 10.23 -11.12 1.46
C TYR A 341 10.46 -10.22 0.25
N GLY A 342 11.39 -10.57 -0.65
CA GLY A 342 11.74 -9.69 -1.77
C GLY A 342 10.67 -9.63 -2.86
N GLN A 343 9.83 -10.66 -2.99
CA GLN A 343 8.76 -10.73 -3.99
C GLN A 343 7.47 -10.02 -3.53
N GLY A 344 7.47 -9.36 -2.36
CA GLY A 344 6.30 -8.67 -1.83
C GLY A 344 6.56 -7.19 -1.54
N THR A 345 5.48 -6.42 -1.47
CA THR A 345 5.43 -5.11 -0.81
C THR A 345 4.03 -4.87 -0.26
N HIS A 346 3.90 -4.45 0.99
CA HIS A 346 2.60 -4.20 1.60
C HIS A 346 2.60 -2.85 2.30
N HIS A 347 1.62 -2.00 1.96
CA HIS A 347 1.33 -0.82 2.76
C HIS A 347 0.82 -1.25 4.14
N ARG A 348 1.35 -0.65 5.20
CA ARG A 348 0.90 -0.89 6.58
C ARG A 348 -0.59 -0.55 6.72
N TYR A 349 -0.97 0.64 6.28
CA TYR A 349 -2.33 1.14 6.30
C TYR A 349 -2.92 1.01 4.89
N ALA A 350 -3.39 -0.18 4.55
CA ALA A 350 -3.91 -0.46 3.22
C ALA A 350 -5.19 0.36 2.96
N VAL A 351 -5.06 1.49 2.25
CA VAL A 351 -6.19 2.35 1.86
C VAL A 351 -7.10 1.59 0.92
N GLY A 352 -8.24 1.13 1.44
CA GLY A 352 -9.27 0.47 0.65
C GLY A 352 -9.84 1.44 -0.37
N ALA A 353 -10.36 0.94 -1.49
CA ALA A 353 -10.72 1.81 -2.60
C ALA A 353 -12.14 2.42 -2.53
N SER A 354 -12.79 2.42 -1.36
CA SER A 354 -14.12 3.00 -1.13
C SER A 354 -14.07 4.45 -0.66
N TRP A 355 -12.90 5.09 -0.74
CA TRP A 355 -12.69 6.47 -0.32
C TRP A 355 -13.33 7.50 -1.27
N LEU A 356 -13.68 7.12 -2.50
CA LEU A 356 -14.55 7.87 -3.40
C LEU A 356 -15.91 7.17 -3.44
N THR A 357 -16.95 7.82 -2.95
CA THR A 357 -18.26 7.19 -2.77
C THR A 357 -19.39 8.13 -3.15
N ARG A 358 -20.49 7.55 -3.62
CA ARG A 358 -21.70 8.28 -4.02
C ARG A 358 -22.60 8.50 -2.81
N GLY A 359 -22.93 9.75 -2.55
CA GLY A 359 -23.91 10.13 -1.53
C GLY A 359 -25.35 9.87 -1.96
N ALA A 360 -26.27 9.99 -1.02
CA ALA A 360 -27.72 9.86 -1.20
C ALA A 360 -28.30 10.93 -2.14
N ASP A 361 -27.62 12.08 -2.26
CA ASP A 361 -27.94 13.14 -3.22
C ASP A 361 -27.40 12.86 -4.64
N GLY A 362 -26.78 11.70 -4.85
CA GLY A 362 -26.23 11.24 -6.12
C GLY A 362 -24.84 11.78 -6.44
N ARG A 363 -24.31 12.75 -5.66
CA ARG A 363 -22.99 13.36 -5.88
C ARG A 363 -21.89 12.53 -5.26
N LEU A 364 -20.68 12.61 -5.81
CA LEU A 364 -19.52 11.95 -5.22
C LEU A 364 -18.91 12.77 -4.08
N ALA A 365 -18.42 12.06 -3.07
CA ALA A 365 -17.54 12.59 -2.04
C ALA A 365 -16.26 11.76 -2.00
N ALA A 366 -15.11 12.43 -1.85
CA ALA A 366 -13.82 11.80 -1.64
C ALA A 366 -13.33 12.08 -0.22
N PHE A 367 -12.75 11.06 0.42
CA PHE A 367 -12.23 11.13 1.78
C PHE A 367 -10.76 10.72 1.79
N GLY A 368 -9.92 11.44 2.52
CA GLY A 368 -8.51 11.11 2.64
C GLY A 368 -7.88 11.73 3.87
N VAL A 369 -6.57 11.54 4.03
CA VAL A 369 -5.79 12.15 5.11
C VAL A 369 -4.65 12.95 4.52
N VAL A 370 -4.62 14.25 4.83
CA VAL A 370 -3.60 15.20 4.37
C VAL A 370 -3.02 15.87 5.61
N GLY A 371 -1.69 15.84 5.77
CA GLY A 371 -1.03 16.45 6.93
C GLY A 371 -1.51 15.87 8.27
N THR A 372 -1.76 14.54 8.32
CA THR A 372 -2.29 13.81 9.48
C THR A 372 -3.72 14.18 9.91
N ARG A 373 -4.46 14.92 9.07
CA ARG A 373 -5.85 15.34 9.30
C ARG A 373 -6.77 14.80 8.21
N ALA A 374 -8.02 14.50 8.54
CA ALA A 374 -8.98 14.08 7.52
C ALA A 374 -9.31 15.26 6.58
N ALA A 375 -9.42 14.97 5.30
CA ALA A 375 -9.82 15.90 4.25
C ALA A 375 -10.99 15.33 3.45
N VAL A 376 -11.96 16.18 3.14
CA VAL A 376 -13.17 15.81 2.39
C VAL A 376 -13.30 16.70 1.17
N TRP A 377 -13.51 16.09 0.02
CA TRP A 377 -13.89 16.77 -1.21
C TRP A 377 -15.31 16.35 -1.58
N THR A 378 -16.10 17.28 -2.09
CA THR A 378 -17.46 16.99 -2.55
C THR A 378 -17.64 17.51 -3.95
N GLU A 379 -18.26 16.69 -4.78
CA GLU A 379 -18.66 17.07 -6.12
C GLU A 379 -19.82 18.08 -6.07
N GLY A 380 -19.69 19.13 -6.86
CA GLY A 380 -20.69 20.16 -7.09
C GLY A 380 -21.42 19.95 -8.42
N ALA A 381 -22.26 20.93 -8.77
CA ALA A 381 -22.96 20.92 -10.05
C ALA A 381 -21.98 20.89 -11.24
N GLY A 382 -22.31 20.12 -12.27
CA GLY A 382 -21.50 19.99 -13.48
C GLY A 382 -20.19 19.23 -13.29
N GLY A 383 -20.00 18.54 -12.16
CA GLY A 383 -18.82 17.70 -11.92
C GLY A 383 -17.59 18.40 -11.39
N ASN A 384 -17.70 19.69 -11.06
CA ASN A 384 -16.63 20.44 -10.41
C ASN A 384 -16.48 20.00 -8.95
N TRP A 385 -15.27 19.97 -8.43
CA TRP A 385 -15.01 19.56 -7.06
C TRP A 385 -14.83 20.77 -6.13
N SER A 386 -15.25 20.63 -4.87
CA SER A 386 -14.91 21.60 -3.83
C SER A 386 -13.42 21.57 -3.52
N ARG A 387 -12.91 22.68 -2.95
CA ARG A 387 -11.64 22.63 -2.20
C ARG A 387 -11.77 21.61 -1.05
N PRO A 388 -10.66 21.00 -0.60
CA PRO A 388 -10.70 20.10 0.55
C PRO A 388 -11.16 20.83 1.80
N GLN A 389 -12.21 20.32 2.44
CA GLN A 389 -12.50 20.63 3.83
C GLN A 389 -11.56 19.80 4.70
N VAL A 390 -10.51 20.42 5.23
CA VAL A 390 -9.60 19.79 6.19
C VAL A 390 -10.21 19.91 7.59
N LEU A 391 -10.45 18.79 8.24
CA LEU A 391 -11.06 18.73 9.57
C LEU A 391 -10.01 19.02 10.64
N ASP A 392 -10.44 19.63 11.74
CA ASP A 392 -9.62 19.74 12.95
C ASP A 392 -9.32 18.36 13.53
N GLY A 393 -8.27 18.26 14.34
CA GLY A 393 -7.81 16.99 14.92
C GLY A 393 -6.76 16.30 14.04
N ALA A 394 -5.56 16.13 14.60
CA ALA A 394 -4.39 15.58 13.92
C ALA A 394 -4.07 14.13 14.37
N GLY A 395 -2.97 13.60 13.84
CA GLY A 395 -2.43 12.30 14.21
C GLY A 395 -3.18 11.11 13.61
N LEU A 396 -4.02 11.33 12.59
CA LEU A 396 -4.61 10.23 11.83
C LEU A 396 -3.54 9.54 10.99
N VAL A 397 -3.56 8.20 10.99
CA VAL A 397 -2.86 7.38 9.99
C VAL A 397 -3.53 7.62 8.62
N PRO A 398 -2.88 7.30 7.49
CA PRO A 398 -3.35 7.69 6.15
C PRO A 398 -4.49 6.78 5.66
N TYR A 399 -5.59 6.72 6.40
CA TYR A 399 -6.76 5.92 6.09
C TYR A 399 -8.04 6.59 6.59
N THR A 400 -9.08 6.59 5.77
CA THR A 400 -10.45 6.93 6.17
C THR A 400 -11.43 5.90 5.65
N ALA A 401 -12.41 5.55 6.48
CA ALA A 401 -13.65 4.93 6.01
C ALA A 401 -14.81 5.92 6.19
N ALA A 402 -15.76 5.90 5.27
CA ALA A 402 -16.93 6.77 5.32
C ALA A 402 -18.21 6.00 5.03
N ALA A 403 -19.28 6.35 5.74
CA ALA A 403 -20.62 5.85 5.51
C ALA A 403 -21.61 7.00 5.70
N GLN A 404 -22.70 6.98 4.96
CA GLN A 404 -23.79 7.93 5.14
C GLN A 404 -24.91 7.28 5.94
N SER A 405 -25.40 7.95 6.98
CA SER A 405 -26.62 7.54 7.66
C SER A 405 -27.86 7.81 6.78
N PRO A 406 -29.01 7.16 7.06
CA PRO A 406 -30.22 7.36 6.26
C PRO A 406 -30.73 8.80 6.20
N ASP A 407 -30.38 9.61 7.19
CA ASP A 407 -30.69 11.05 7.23
C ASP A 407 -29.81 11.90 6.30
N GLY A 408 -28.85 11.30 5.60
CA GLY A 408 -27.97 11.99 4.65
C GLY A 408 -26.68 12.55 5.27
N ARG A 409 -26.40 12.31 6.55
CA ARG A 409 -25.16 12.77 7.19
C ARG A 409 -24.00 11.80 6.94
N TRP A 410 -22.84 12.34 6.57
CA TRP A 410 -21.62 11.55 6.50
C TRP A 410 -21.03 11.29 7.88
N HIS A 411 -20.62 10.05 8.10
CA HIS A 411 -19.79 9.62 9.21
C HIS A 411 -18.41 9.22 8.66
N ILE A 412 -17.35 9.84 9.17
CA ILE A 412 -15.97 9.50 8.86
C ILE A 412 -15.37 8.74 10.03
N PHE A 413 -14.55 7.75 9.72
CA PHE A 413 -13.81 6.91 10.65
C PHE A 413 -12.33 6.92 10.26
N GLY A 414 -11.46 6.98 11.26
CA GLY A 414 -10.02 6.88 11.08
C GLY A 414 -9.35 6.32 12.31
N VAL A 415 -8.07 5.97 12.20
CA VAL A 415 -7.26 5.53 13.34
C VAL A 415 -6.30 6.64 13.73
N ARG A 416 -6.38 7.09 14.98
CA ARG A 416 -5.46 8.07 15.56
C ARG A 416 -4.26 7.36 16.17
N MET A 417 -3.07 7.72 15.69
CA MET A 417 -1.78 7.30 16.22
C MET A 417 -1.34 8.24 17.34
N THR A 418 -1.34 7.73 18.57
CA THR A 418 -0.71 8.40 19.71
C THR A 418 0.63 7.73 19.99
N LEU A 419 1.70 8.50 19.87
CA LEU A 419 3.06 8.03 20.09
C LEU A 419 3.46 8.17 21.56
N ALA A 420 4.14 7.15 22.09
CA ALA A 420 4.65 7.13 23.45
C ALA A 420 6.12 6.69 23.51
N ALA A 421 6.74 6.74 24.70
CA ALA A 421 8.11 6.30 24.88
C ALA A 421 8.26 4.77 24.77
N THR A 422 7.32 3.97 25.30
CA THR A 422 7.45 2.51 25.33
C THR A 422 6.45 1.82 24.40
N ASP A 423 6.80 0.60 23.97
CA ASP A 423 5.94 -0.24 23.11
C ASP A 423 4.53 -0.43 23.72
N ARG A 424 4.46 -0.65 25.04
CA ARG A 424 3.21 -0.85 25.78
C ARG A 424 2.37 0.42 25.97
N ALA A 425 2.99 1.60 25.87
CA ALA A 425 2.30 2.88 25.97
C ALA A 425 1.85 3.41 24.60
N GLN A 426 2.33 2.83 23.49
CA GLN A 426 1.83 3.18 22.14
C GLN A 426 0.33 2.91 22.04
N ARG A 427 -0.41 3.80 21.39
CA ARG A 427 -1.86 3.67 21.27
C ARG A 427 -2.35 3.98 19.86
N ARG A 428 -3.30 3.16 19.40
CA ARG A 428 -4.07 3.37 18.18
C ARG A 428 -5.54 3.38 18.55
N ASP A 429 -6.22 4.50 18.37
CA ASP A 429 -7.64 4.61 18.69
C ASP A 429 -8.46 4.76 17.43
N LEU A 430 -9.55 4.00 17.34
CA LEU A 430 -10.57 4.30 16.35
C LEU A 430 -11.27 5.60 16.77
N VAL A 431 -11.38 6.55 15.85
CA VAL A 431 -12.07 7.82 16.06
C VAL A 431 -13.10 8.04 14.96
N THR A 432 -14.17 8.78 15.26
CA THR A 432 -15.21 9.14 14.29
C THR A 432 -15.65 10.59 14.42
N ALA A 433 -16.01 11.20 13.29
CA ALA A 433 -16.69 12.48 13.23
C ALA A 433 -17.90 12.34 12.30
N ALA A 434 -19.03 12.94 12.67
CA ALA A 434 -20.24 12.95 11.87
C ALA A 434 -20.56 14.38 11.44
N GLN A 435 -21.20 14.55 10.29
CA GLN A 435 -21.80 15.84 9.94
C GLN A 435 -22.84 16.25 10.99
N VAL A 436 -22.94 17.55 11.25
CA VAL A 436 -24.00 18.10 12.10
C VAL A 436 -25.34 17.99 11.38
N GLU A 437 -25.35 18.35 10.09
CA GLU A 437 -26.49 18.26 9.18
C GLU A 437 -26.04 17.74 7.80
N PRO A 438 -26.93 17.17 6.98
CA PRO A 438 -26.57 16.64 5.66
C PRO A 438 -25.91 17.70 4.78
N GLY A 439 -24.71 17.40 4.27
CA GLY A 439 -23.96 18.35 3.44
C GLY A 439 -23.30 19.52 4.19
N GLY A 440 -23.45 19.59 5.52
CA GLY A 440 -22.86 20.61 6.37
C GLY A 440 -21.48 20.24 6.92
N THR A 441 -21.04 20.97 7.95
CA THR A 441 -19.75 20.76 8.62
C THR A 441 -19.74 19.50 9.48
N PHE A 442 -18.55 18.94 9.68
CA PHE A 442 -18.34 17.86 10.65
C PHE A 442 -18.28 18.41 12.08
N GLY A 443 -18.94 17.69 13.00
CA GLY A 443 -18.80 17.90 14.43
C GLY A 443 -17.45 17.43 14.98
N PRO A 444 -17.22 17.54 16.30
CA PRO A 444 -15.97 17.15 16.92
C PRO A 444 -15.70 15.64 16.80
N TRP A 445 -14.42 15.28 16.79
CA TRP A 445 -14.01 13.88 16.85
C TRP A 445 -14.39 13.23 18.18
N THR A 446 -15.01 12.06 18.08
CA THR A 446 -15.31 11.17 19.20
C THR A 446 -14.39 9.95 19.14
N SER A 447 -13.77 9.59 20.26
CA SER A 447 -13.02 8.32 20.36
C SER A 447 -13.97 7.15 20.53
N LEU A 448 -13.78 6.11 19.72
CA LEU A 448 -14.40 4.79 19.87
C LEU A 448 -13.48 3.82 20.62
N GLY A 449 -12.30 4.28 21.04
CA GLY A 449 -11.29 3.52 21.77
C GLY A 449 -10.63 2.42 20.92
N ASN A 450 -10.05 1.44 21.60
CA ASN A 450 -9.42 0.28 20.98
C ASN A 450 -10.12 -1.01 21.45
N PRO A 451 -10.37 -2.01 20.58
CA PRO A 451 -10.95 -3.28 20.99
C PRO A 451 -10.10 -4.06 22.02
N ALA A 452 -8.82 -3.71 22.18
CA ALA A 452 -7.92 -4.28 23.17
C ALA A 452 -7.96 -3.57 24.55
N ASP A 453 -8.83 -2.57 24.75
CA ASP A 453 -9.00 -1.89 26.06
C ASP A 453 -9.79 -2.72 27.10
N THR A 454 -9.95 -4.02 26.86
CA THR A 454 -10.58 -4.95 27.80
C THR A 454 -9.75 -5.05 29.10
N PRO A 455 -10.39 -5.05 30.30
CA PRO A 455 -9.69 -5.21 31.57
C PRO A 455 -8.75 -6.43 31.58
N GLY A 456 -7.51 -6.23 32.04
CA GLY A 456 -6.50 -7.29 32.13
C GLY A 456 -5.80 -7.67 30.82
N ALA A 457 -6.16 -7.07 29.67
CA ALA A 457 -5.45 -7.31 28.42
C ALA A 457 -4.05 -6.65 28.42
N ASP A 458 -3.06 -7.31 27.80
CA ASP A 458 -1.73 -6.71 27.63
C ASP A 458 -1.83 -5.43 26.78
N PRO A 459 -1.40 -4.26 27.30
CA PRO A 459 -1.42 -2.99 26.58
C PRO A 459 -0.79 -3.01 25.19
N ILE A 460 0.18 -3.90 24.95
CA ILE A 460 0.84 -4.03 23.63
C ILE A 460 -0.17 -4.29 22.50
N ARG A 461 -1.30 -4.93 22.82
CA ARG A 461 -2.36 -5.30 21.88
C ARG A 461 -3.01 -4.08 21.22
N ARG A 462 -2.92 -2.90 21.85
CA ARG A 462 -3.47 -1.63 21.32
C ARG A 462 -2.80 -1.16 20.03
N ARG A 463 -1.65 -1.73 19.66
CA ARG A 463 -0.96 -1.42 18.39
C ARG A 463 -1.54 -2.18 17.19
N GLY A 464 -2.14 -3.34 17.41
CA GLY A 464 -2.56 -4.26 16.35
C GLY A 464 -3.98 -4.08 15.83
N ILE A 465 -4.58 -2.90 16.00
CA ILE A 465 -5.87 -2.61 15.37
C ILE A 465 -5.66 -2.39 13.86
N GLY A 466 -6.43 -3.09 13.03
CA GLY A 466 -6.43 -2.89 11.58
C GLY A 466 -7.25 -1.69 11.13
N MET A 467 -7.24 -1.41 9.83
CA MET A 467 -7.99 -0.28 9.27
C MET A 467 -9.51 -0.53 9.30
N PRO A 468 -10.32 0.47 9.69
CA PRO A 468 -11.75 0.28 9.86
C PRO A 468 -12.48 0.14 8.54
N VAL A 469 -13.42 -0.79 8.46
CA VAL A 469 -14.43 -0.82 7.38
C VAL A 469 -15.82 -0.62 7.95
N VAL A 470 -16.69 -0.02 7.16
CA VAL A 470 -18.03 0.38 7.60
C VAL A 470 -19.10 -0.17 6.68
N ALA A 471 -20.23 -0.52 7.27
CA ALA A 471 -21.44 -0.87 6.56
C ALA A 471 -22.65 -0.31 7.31
N VAL A 472 -23.77 -0.13 6.59
CA VAL A 472 -25.02 0.37 7.16
C VAL A 472 -25.98 -0.82 7.25
N ASN A 473 -26.48 -1.09 8.46
CA ASN A 473 -27.49 -2.11 8.69
C ASN A 473 -28.80 -1.75 7.98
N GLN A 474 -29.67 -2.74 7.77
CA GLN A 474 -30.99 -2.50 7.17
C GLN A 474 -31.84 -1.47 7.94
N ASP A 475 -31.67 -1.40 9.26
CA ASP A 475 -32.33 -0.42 10.13
C ASP A 475 -31.64 0.96 10.14
N GLY A 476 -30.65 1.17 9.28
CA GLY A 476 -29.96 2.45 9.13
C GLY A 476 -28.78 2.67 10.08
N ARG A 477 -28.53 1.75 11.02
CA ARG A 477 -27.42 1.91 11.97
C ARG A 477 -26.08 1.65 11.30
N VAL A 478 -25.20 2.64 11.38
CA VAL A 478 -23.79 2.52 10.96
C VAL A 478 -23.07 1.54 11.88
N GLN A 479 -22.34 0.58 11.29
CA GLN A 479 -21.56 -0.41 11.99
C GLN A 479 -20.13 -0.45 11.44
N VAL A 480 -19.16 -0.42 12.35
CA VAL A 480 -17.73 -0.44 12.04
C VAL A 480 -17.11 -1.77 12.44
N PHE A 481 -16.15 -2.22 11.65
CA PHE A 481 -15.40 -3.45 11.83
C PHE A 481 -13.91 -3.17 11.73
N VAL A 482 -13.11 -3.78 12.59
CA VAL A 482 -11.66 -3.69 12.58
C VAL A 482 -11.06 -5.07 12.78
N ARG A 483 -9.92 -5.33 12.14
CA ARG A 483 -9.08 -6.47 12.51
C ARG A 483 -8.49 -6.21 13.91
N ASN A 484 -8.47 -7.23 14.76
CA ASN A 484 -7.87 -7.17 16.09
C ASN A 484 -6.41 -7.69 16.08
N PHE A 485 -5.72 -7.55 17.21
CA PHE A 485 -4.31 -7.92 17.37
C PHE A 485 -3.98 -9.38 16.99
N PHE A 486 -4.92 -10.31 17.15
CA PHE A 486 -4.75 -11.73 16.83
C PHE A 486 -5.21 -12.11 15.42
N GLY A 487 -5.57 -11.13 14.60
CA GLY A 487 -6.12 -11.36 13.26
C GLY A 487 -7.58 -11.81 13.25
N GLY A 488 -8.32 -11.66 14.35
CA GLY A 488 -9.79 -11.78 14.36
C GLY A 488 -10.46 -10.46 13.98
N VAL A 489 -11.79 -10.40 14.02
CA VAL A 489 -12.55 -9.18 13.73
C VAL A 489 -13.32 -8.72 14.97
N CYS A 490 -13.23 -7.43 15.30
CA CYS A 490 -14.08 -6.79 16.29
C CYS A 490 -15.04 -5.81 15.62
N THR A 491 -16.23 -5.64 16.19
CA THR A 491 -17.24 -4.71 15.67
C THR A 491 -17.84 -3.83 16.76
N ARG A 492 -18.31 -2.65 16.34
CA ARG A 492 -19.06 -1.70 17.15
C ARG A 492 -20.14 -1.06 16.28
N ALA A 493 -21.31 -0.76 16.83
CA ALA A 493 -22.40 -0.14 16.08
C ALA A 493 -22.92 1.13 16.76
N LEU A 494 -23.31 2.11 15.93
CA LEU A 494 -24.07 3.26 16.37
C LEU A 494 -25.48 2.80 16.78
N SER A 495 -25.92 3.20 17.97
CA SER A 495 -27.26 2.88 18.47
C SER A 495 -28.32 3.80 17.85
N ALA A 496 -29.58 3.36 17.84
CA ALA A 496 -30.70 4.16 17.33
C ALA A 496 -30.96 5.43 18.16
N THR A 497 -30.62 5.43 19.45
CA THR A 497 -30.78 6.57 20.37
C THR A 497 -29.62 7.57 20.30
N GLY A 498 -28.66 7.36 19.40
CA GLY A 498 -27.38 8.07 19.41
C GLY A 498 -26.39 7.46 20.40
N GLY A 499 -25.10 7.50 20.05
CA GLY A 499 -24.02 6.89 20.84
C GLY A 499 -23.66 5.46 20.41
N TRP A 500 -22.43 5.03 20.74
CA TRP A 500 -21.84 3.78 20.24
C TRP A 500 -21.88 2.67 21.28
N GLY A 501 -22.42 1.49 20.92
CA GLY A 501 -22.46 0.30 21.78
C GLY A 501 -21.07 -0.24 22.13
N ALA A 502 -20.94 -1.29 22.94
CA ALA A 502 -19.62 -1.86 23.28
C ALA A 502 -18.92 -2.55 22.09
N TRP A 503 -17.61 -2.77 22.22
CA TRP A 503 -16.87 -3.64 21.30
C TRP A 503 -17.30 -5.09 21.45
N THR A 504 -17.56 -5.76 20.32
CA THR A 504 -17.89 -7.19 20.26
C THR A 504 -16.85 -7.92 19.41
N ASP A 505 -16.24 -8.96 19.97
CA ASP A 505 -15.31 -9.84 19.26
C ASP A 505 -16.09 -10.88 18.43
N LEU A 506 -15.94 -10.82 17.10
CA LEU A 506 -16.52 -11.75 16.14
C LEU A 506 -15.65 -13.00 15.93
N ARG A 507 -14.57 -13.13 16.71
CA ARG A 507 -13.59 -14.21 16.65
C ARG A 507 -12.91 -14.31 15.28
N GLY A 508 -12.24 -15.43 15.04
CA GLY A 508 -11.35 -15.64 13.90
C GLY A 508 -9.91 -15.29 14.23
N SER A 509 -9.06 -15.55 13.25
CA SER A 509 -7.61 -15.40 13.32
C SER A 509 -7.04 -15.39 11.90
N ASP A 510 -5.74 -15.13 11.79
CA ASP A 510 -4.96 -15.33 10.56
C ASP A 510 -5.46 -14.50 9.37
N THR A 511 -6.02 -13.33 9.62
CA THR A 511 -6.44 -12.40 8.56
C THR A 511 -5.35 -11.39 8.21
N GLN A 512 -5.27 -11.04 6.93
CA GLN A 512 -4.62 -9.82 6.47
C GLN A 512 -5.43 -8.60 6.89
N ASP A 513 -4.77 -7.46 7.06
CA ASP A 513 -5.48 -6.18 7.18
C ASP A 513 -6.10 -5.76 5.83
N GLY A 514 -7.14 -4.93 5.87
CA GLY A 514 -7.97 -4.62 4.71
C GLY A 514 -9.16 -5.57 4.57
N LEU A 515 -10.10 -5.47 5.51
CA LEU A 515 -11.39 -6.17 5.44
C LEU A 515 -12.23 -5.62 4.26
N ALA A 516 -13.23 -6.38 3.83
CA ALA A 516 -14.29 -5.89 2.95
C ALA A 516 -15.66 -6.14 3.58
N ALA A 517 -16.57 -5.16 3.52
CA ALA A 517 -17.89 -5.24 4.12
C ALA A 517 -18.97 -4.81 3.13
N VAL A 518 -20.09 -5.54 3.11
CA VAL A 518 -21.25 -5.20 2.26
C VAL A 518 -22.55 -5.57 2.95
N THR A 519 -23.57 -4.72 2.79
CA THR A 519 -24.95 -5.06 3.16
C THR A 519 -25.61 -5.79 1.99
N THR A 520 -25.96 -7.06 2.18
CA THR A 520 -26.62 -7.89 1.17
C THR A 520 -28.01 -7.36 0.79
N LYS A 521 -28.60 -7.85 -0.32
CA LYS A 521 -30.00 -7.51 -0.69
C LYS A 521 -31.01 -7.88 0.40
N GLY A 522 -30.72 -8.91 1.20
CA GLY A 522 -31.53 -9.33 2.34
C GLY A 522 -31.27 -8.55 3.64
N GLY A 523 -30.55 -7.42 3.58
CA GLY A 523 -30.33 -6.53 4.73
C GLY A 523 -29.29 -7.00 5.76
N ARG A 524 -28.63 -8.15 5.51
CA ARG A 524 -27.58 -8.70 6.37
C ARG A 524 -26.21 -8.19 5.93
N ILE A 525 -25.37 -7.79 6.89
CA ILE A 525 -23.97 -7.46 6.60
C ILE A 525 -23.16 -8.75 6.41
N GLN A 526 -22.32 -8.78 5.37
CA GLN A 526 -21.31 -9.81 5.15
C GLN A 526 -19.92 -9.18 5.10
N LEU A 527 -18.96 -9.81 5.79
CA LEU A 527 -17.56 -9.43 5.83
C LEU A 527 -16.69 -10.48 5.13
N PHE A 528 -15.57 -10.03 4.57
CA PHE A 528 -14.56 -10.86 3.90
C PHE A 528 -13.16 -10.43 4.34
N ALA A 529 -12.28 -11.41 4.56
CA ALA A 529 -10.88 -11.19 4.87
C ALA A 529 -10.00 -12.28 4.24
N SER A 530 -8.91 -11.89 3.59
CA SER A 530 -7.91 -12.82 3.07
C SER A 530 -7.12 -13.46 4.23
N THR A 531 -6.85 -14.76 4.12
CA THR A 531 -6.04 -15.55 5.07
C THR A 531 -5.03 -16.42 4.31
N HIS A 532 -4.18 -17.18 5.03
CA HIS A 532 -3.32 -18.19 4.37
C HIS A 532 -4.09 -19.37 3.78
N GLU A 533 -5.37 -19.52 4.14
CA GLU A 533 -6.23 -20.66 3.78
C GLU A 533 -7.42 -20.26 2.88
N GLY A 534 -7.34 -19.10 2.23
CA GLY A 534 -8.39 -18.57 1.36
C GLY A 534 -9.06 -17.32 1.92
N ILE A 535 -10.39 -17.28 1.92
CA ILE A 535 -11.14 -16.09 2.35
C ILE A 535 -12.10 -16.43 3.49
N ARG A 536 -11.85 -15.86 4.65
CA ARG A 536 -12.71 -15.98 5.82
C ARG A 536 -13.89 -15.02 5.70
N THR A 537 -15.08 -15.47 6.07
CA THR A 537 -16.31 -14.66 5.99
C THR A 537 -17.06 -14.61 7.31
N TRP A 538 -17.78 -13.51 7.53
CA TRP A 538 -18.73 -13.37 8.63
C TRP A 538 -20.03 -12.83 8.08
N LEU A 539 -21.10 -13.62 8.17
CA LEU A 539 -22.44 -13.21 7.74
C LEU A 539 -23.32 -12.97 8.96
N GLN A 540 -23.92 -11.79 9.05
CA GLN A 540 -24.89 -11.46 10.09
C GLN A 540 -26.03 -12.50 10.08
N ARG A 541 -26.41 -13.03 11.24
CA ARG A 541 -27.40 -14.12 11.34
C ARG A 541 -28.81 -13.65 10.98
N LYS A 542 -29.16 -12.44 11.42
CA LYS A 542 -30.42 -11.74 11.14
C LYS A 542 -30.08 -10.31 10.71
N ALA A 543 -30.85 -9.72 9.82
CA ALA A 543 -30.65 -8.32 9.43
C ALA A 543 -30.75 -7.40 10.68
N GLY A 544 -29.78 -6.51 10.87
CA GLY A 544 -29.68 -5.65 12.05
C GLY A 544 -29.28 -6.36 13.36
N GLY A 545 -29.13 -7.69 13.37
CA GLY A 545 -28.80 -8.46 14.56
C GLY A 545 -27.32 -8.38 14.96
N ALA A 546 -27.02 -8.58 16.24
CA ALA A 546 -25.64 -8.54 16.74
C ALA A 546 -24.79 -9.78 16.39
N GLY A 547 -25.43 -10.93 16.13
CA GLY A 547 -24.73 -12.20 15.92
C GLY A 547 -24.28 -12.42 14.48
N PHE A 548 -23.07 -12.96 14.31
CA PHE A 548 -22.50 -13.35 13.02
C PHE A 548 -22.25 -14.86 12.96
N LYS A 549 -22.35 -15.45 11.77
CA LYS A 549 -21.89 -16.80 11.46
C LYS A 549 -20.58 -16.67 10.69
N GLN A 550 -19.54 -17.33 11.19
CA GLN A 550 -18.26 -17.43 10.50
C GLN A 550 -18.29 -18.60 9.51
N ASP A 551 -17.65 -18.42 8.35
CA ASP A 551 -17.47 -19.43 7.33
C ASP A 551 -16.15 -19.21 6.56
N ARG A 552 -15.80 -20.09 5.64
CA ARG A 552 -14.63 -19.95 4.76
C ARG A 552 -15.01 -20.23 3.32
N LEU A 553 -14.57 -19.37 2.41
CA LEU A 553 -14.53 -19.66 0.99
C LEU A 553 -13.18 -20.35 0.71
N ASP A 554 -13.27 -21.61 0.29
CA ASP A 554 -12.11 -22.49 0.05
C ASP A 554 -11.51 -22.19 -1.33
N VAL A 555 -10.60 -21.22 -1.35
CA VAL A 555 -9.94 -20.71 -2.56
C VAL A 555 -8.45 -20.50 -2.28
N PRO A 556 -7.59 -20.46 -3.31
CA PRO A 556 -6.18 -20.10 -3.10
C PRO A 556 -6.04 -18.77 -2.35
N ALA A 557 -5.04 -18.70 -1.46
CA ALA A 557 -4.79 -17.52 -0.62
C ALA A 557 -4.57 -16.26 -1.47
N PRO A 558 -5.40 -15.21 -1.32
CA PRO A 558 -5.22 -13.96 -2.04
C PRO A 558 -3.95 -13.19 -1.64
N ALA A 559 -3.35 -12.52 -2.61
CA ALA A 559 -2.20 -11.65 -2.41
C ALA A 559 -2.62 -10.20 -2.10
N GLY A 560 -3.48 -10.03 -1.10
CA GLY A 560 -3.91 -8.73 -0.61
C GLY A 560 -5.38 -8.68 -0.15
N PRO A 561 -5.87 -7.48 0.23
CA PRO A 561 -7.26 -7.25 0.64
C PRO A 561 -8.27 -7.64 -0.44
N PRO A 562 -9.40 -8.29 -0.08
CA PRO A 562 -10.49 -8.52 -1.03
C PRO A 562 -11.29 -7.23 -1.28
N THR A 563 -12.04 -7.19 -2.38
CA THR A 563 -13.00 -6.13 -2.69
C THR A 563 -14.34 -6.77 -3.05
N VAL A 564 -15.45 -6.28 -2.48
CA VAL A 564 -16.77 -6.85 -2.73
C VAL A 564 -17.72 -5.80 -3.31
N VAL A 565 -18.47 -6.20 -4.35
CA VAL A 565 -19.48 -5.37 -5.01
C VAL A 565 -20.82 -6.10 -5.00
N ARG A 566 -21.89 -5.38 -4.67
CA ARG A 566 -23.26 -5.87 -4.82
C ARG A 566 -23.80 -5.44 -6.18
N LEU A 567 -24.14 -6.41 -7.03
CA LEU A 567 -24.76 -6.19 -8.33
C LEU A 567 -26.23 -5.75 -8.19
N PRO A 568 -26.84 -5.14 -9.23
CA PRO A 568 -28.24 -4.69 -9.19
C PRO A 568 -29.24 -5.82 -8.88
N ASP A 569 -28.96 -7.04 -9.34
CA ASP A 569 -29.79 -8.23 -9.04
C ASP A 569 -29.61 -8.80 -7.62
N GLY A 570 -28.71 -8.20 -6.83
CA GLY A 570 -28.40 -8.57 -5.45
C GLY A 570 -27.34 -9.65 -5.27
N ARG A 571 -26.75 -10.19 -6.34
CA ARG A 571 -25.55 -11.04 -6.25
C ARG A 571 -24.36 -10.24 -5.75
N LEU A 572 -23.41 -10.92 -5.13
CA LEU A 572 -22.10 -10.37 -4.81
C LEU A 572 -21.05 -10.85 -5.81
N VAL A 573 -20.15 -9.93 -6.18
CA VAL A 573 -18.87 -10.21 -6.83
C VAL A 573 -17.77 -9.90 -5.84
N LEU A 574 -16.85 -10.84 -5.65
CA LEU A 574 -15.66 -10.70 -4.83
C LEU A 574 -14.44 -10.71 -5.74
N LEU A 575 -13.67 -9.63 -5.68
CA LEU A 575 -12.46 -9.42 -6.45
C LEU A 575 -11.25 -9.58 -5.54
N VAL A 576 -10.24 -10.30 -6.03
CA VAL A 576 -8.97 -10.51 -5.33
C VAL A 576 -7.80 -10.47 -6.30
N ARG A 577 -6.58 -10.31 -5.77
CA ARG A 577 -5.35 -10.48 -6.53
C ARG A 577 -4.80 -11.89 -6.37
N GLN A 578 -4.46 -12.51 -7.49
CA GLN A 578 -3.77 -13.79 -7.53
C GLN A 578 -2.31 -13.62 -7.11
N ALA A 579 -1.80 -14.53 -6.27
CA ALA A 579 -0.40 -14.54 -5.90
C ALA A 579 0.53 -14.78 -7.11
N HIS A 580 1.73 -14.21 -7.06
CA HIS A 580 2.80 -14.29 -8.08
C HIS A 580 2.51 -13.66 -9.46
N THR A 581 1.25 -13.49 -9.85
CA THR A 581 0.85 -12.90 -11.14
C THR A 581 0.26 -11.51 -10.98
N SER A 582 -0.33 -11.22 -9.82
CA SER A 582 -1.12 -10.02 -9.56
C SER A 582 -2.36 -9.86 -10.46
N ASN A 583 -2.76 -10.92 -11.17
CA ASN A 583 -4.02 -10.95 -11.93
C ASN A 583 -5.22 -10.70 -11.01
N VAL A 584 -6.23 -10.02 -11.55
CA VAL A 584 -7.50 -9.81 -10.86
C VAL A 584 -8.38 -11.03 -11.10
N LEU A 585 -8.80 -11.68 -10.02
CA LEU A 585 -9.71 -12.80 -10.04
C LEU A 585 -11.08 -12.39 -9.51
N ALA A 586 -12.15 -12.88 -10.14
CA ALA A 586 -13.52 -12.68 -9.69
C ALA A 586 -14.18 -13.99 -9.24
N TYR A 587 -14.71 -13.97 -8.02
CA TYR A 587 -15.67 -14.95 -7.52
C TYR A 587 -17.06 -14.30 -7.54
N LEU A 588 -18.07 -15.03 -8.00
CA LEU A 588 -19.43 -14.56 -8.24
C LEU A 588 -20.42 -15.49 -7.55
N GLN A 589 -21.39 -14.92 -6.84
CA GLN A 589 -22.52 -15.70 -6.34
C GLN A 589 -23.42 -16.16 -7.48
N GLN A 590 -23.83 -17.42 -7.45
CA GLN A 590 -24.64 -18.09 -8.48
C GLN A 590 -25.86 -18.78 -7.87
N GLY A 591 -26.84 -19.05 -8.73
CA GLY A 591 -28.07 -19.76 -8.38
C GLY A 591 -28.95 -19.03 -7.36
N ALA A 592 -30.08 -19.65 -7.03
CA ALA A 592 -31.04 -19.11 -6.05
C ALA A 592 -30.47 -19.10 -4.61
N LYS A 593 -29.56 -20.01 -4.30
CA LYS A 593 -28.91 -20.15 -2.97
C LYS A 593 -27.74 -19.18 -2.75
N ARG A 594 -27.33 -18.42 -3.77
CA ARG A 594 -26.20 -17.48 -3.72
C ARG A 594 -24.88 -18.16 -3.34
N GLU A 595 -24.65 -19.33 -3.90
CA GLU A 595 -23.40 -20.10 -3.71
C GLU A 595 -22.27 -19.44 -4.51
N TRP A 596 -21.04 -19.44 -4.00
CA TRP A 596 -19.89 -18.93 -4.73
C TRP A 596 -19.40 -19.98 -5.74
N ASN A 597 -18.96 -19.54 -6.92
CA ASN A 597 -18.11 -20.38 -7.76
C ASN A 597 -16.80 -20.71 -7.02
N THR A 598 -16.26 -21.90 -7.28
CA THR A 598 -14.98 -22.36 -6.73
C THR A 598 -13.81 -22.09 -7.67
N GLU A 599 -14.07 -22.14 -8.98
CA GLU A 599 -13.11 -21.70 -10.01
C GLU A 599 -13.31 -20.20 -10.29
N PRO A 600 -12.30 -19.35 -10.05
CA PRO A 600 -12.40 -17.92 -10.32
C PRO A 600 -12.46 -17.63 -11.82
N ILE A 601 -13.10 -16.52 -12.17
CA ILE A 601 -12.98 -15.93 -13.49
C ILE A 601 -11.71 -15.07 -13.47
N ASP A 602 -10.71 -15.41 -14.29
CA ASP A 602 -9.50 -14.60 -14.45
C ASP A 602 -9.82 -13.39 -15.33
N LEU A 603 -9.73 -12.19 -14.76
CA LEU A 603 -9.92 -10.94 -15.48
C LEU A 603 -8.61 -10.43 -16.07
N GLY A 604 -7.48 -11.09 -15.82
CA GLY A 604 -6.15 -10.62 -16.15
C GLY A 604 -5.82 -9.32 -15.40
N GLY A 605 -5.14 -8.41 -16.07
CA GLY A 605 -4.77 -7.11 -15.51
C GLY A 605 -3.42 -6.64 -15.99
N HIS A 606 -2.97 -5.53 -15.42
CA HIS A 606 -1.64 -4.97 -15.66
C HIS A 606 -0.76 -5.10 -14.40
N GLY A 607 -0.99 -6.17 -13.62
CA GLY A 607 -0.33 -6.45 -12.34
C GLY A 607 -0.67 -5.45 -11.23
N GLY A 608 0.33 -5.10 -10.41
CA GLY A 608 0.27 -4.23 -9.26
C GLY A 608 -0.11 -4.95 -7.96
N TYR A 609 -0.18 -4.18 -6.88
CA TYR A 609 -0.49 -4.68 -5.53
C TYR A 609 -1.50 -3.78 -4.82
N GLY A 610 -1.90 -4.19 -3.61
CA GLY A 610 -2.89 -3.48 -2.80
C GLY A 610 -4.34 -3.71 -3.25
N PRO A 611 -5.30 -3.02 -2.63
CA PRO A 611 -6.72 -3.23 -2.88
C PRO A 611 -7.16 -2.82 -4.29
N LEU A 612 -8.30 -3.37 -4.71
CA LEU A 612 -8.97 -3.06 -5.97
C LEU A 612 -10.12 -2.08 -5.70
N SER A 613 -10.54 -1.33 -6.72
CA SER A 613 -11.78 -0.56 -6.69
C SER A 613 -12.75 -1.10 -7.72
N ALA A 614 -14.03 -1.22 -7.36
CA ALA A 614 -15.03 -1.62 -8.31
C ALA A 614 -16.41 -1.09 -7.93
N VAL A 615 -17.24 -0.85 -8.96
CA VAL A 615 -18.61 -0.39 -8.82
C VAL A 615 -19.50 -1.06 -9.86
N ALA A 616 -20.71 -1.44 -9.46
CA ALA A 616 -21.73 -1.85 -10.42
C ALA A 616 -22.10 -0.64 -11.29
N TYR A 617 -22.15 -0.83 -12.60
CA TYR A 617 -22.32 0.24 -13.56
C TYR A 617 -23.44 -0.08 -14.54
N GLY A 618 -24.38 0.85 -14.71
CA GLY A 618 -25.63 0.57 -15.40
C GLY A 618 -26.38 -0.62 -14.76
N ASP A 619 -27.13 -1.36 -15.57
CA ASP A 619 -27.93 -2.49 -15.11
C ASP A 619 -27.17 -3.82 -15.12
N ASP A 620 -26.14 -3.94 -15.95
CA ASP A 620 -25.51 -5.22 -16.29
C ASP A 620 -23.98 -5.18 -16.38
N MET A 621 -23.30 -4.09 -16.00
CA MET A 621 -21.84 -3.99 -16.05
C MET A 621 -21.17 -3.84 -14.67
N LEU A 622 -19.87 -4.13 -14.65
CA LEU A 622 -18.96 -3.92 -13.54
C LEU A 622 -17.77 -3.10 -14.04
N ALA A 623 -17.56 -1.93 -13.44
CA ALA A 623 -16.36 -1.14 -13.66
C ALA A 623 -15.34 -1.50 -12.57
N ILE A 624 -14.10 -1.75 -12.95
CA ILE A 624 -13.00 -2.07 -12.04
C ILE A 624 -11.83 -1.15 -12.34
N SER A 625 -11.29 -0.52 -11.30
CA SER A 625 -10.01 0.16 -11.37
C SER A 625 -8.99 -0.45 -10.41
N GLN A 626 -7.72 -0.43 -10.83
CA GLN A 626 -6.62 -0.99 -10.05
C GLN A 626 -5.35 -0.16 -10.18
N ARG A 627 -4.49 -0.25 -9.17
CA ARG A 627 -3.07 0.07 -9.32
C ARG A 627 -2.40 -1.00 -10.18
N ASN A 628 -1.61 -0.61 -11.17
CA ASN A 628 -0.82 -1.49 -12.04
C ASN A 628 0.69 -1.47 -11.72
N ASP A 629 1.48 -2.28 -12.41
CA ASP A 629 2.96 -2.40 -12.24
C ASP A 629 3.71 -1.07 -12.45
N GLU A 630 3.12 -0.15 -13.22
CA GLU A 630 3.68 1.18 -13.49
C GLU A 630 3.35 2.19 -12.38
N GLY A 631 2.61 1.77 -11.35
CA GLY A 631 2.12 2.65 -10.28
C GLY A 631 1.05 3.63 -10.77
N ARG A 632 0.31 3.29 -11.83
CA ARG A 632 -0.79 4.08 -12.41
C ARG A 632 -2.12 3.36 -12.30
N THR A 633 -3.18 3.99 -12.79
CA THR A 633 -4.52 3.39 -12.82
C THR A 633 -4.66 2.50 -14.07
N SER A 634 -5.24 1.31 -13.91
CA SER A 634 -5.85 0.57 -15.00
C SER A 634 -7.35 0.45 -14.79
N LEU A 635 -8.13 0.62 -15.85
CA LEU A 635 -9.60 0.54 -15.88
C LEU A 635 -10.02 -0.62 -16.80
N THR A 636 -11.07 -1.34 -16.39
CA THR A 636 -11.82 -2.24 -17.27
C THR A 636 -13.31 -2.09 -16.99
N LEU A 637 -14.14 -2.29 -18.03
CA LEU A 637 -15.59 -2.34 -17.92
C LEU A 637 -16.08 -3.64 -18.55
N ARG A 638 -16.84 -4.44 -17.78
CA ARG A 638 -17.23 -5.80 -18.19
C ARG A 638 -18.70 -6.07 -17.96
N TYR A 639 -19.33 -6.82 -18.84
CA TYR A 639 -20.70 -7.28 -18.62
C TYR A 639 -20.73 -8.38 -17.54
N THR A 640 -21.63 -8.26 -16.59
CA THR A 640 -21.81 -9.20 -15.47
C THR A 640 -22.27 -10.60 -15.90
N ALA A 641 -22.83 -10.71 -17.11
CA ALA A 641 -23.18 -11.99 -17.74
C ALA A 641 -21.98 -12.71 -18.36
N ASP A 642 -20.89 -12.00 -18.67
CA ASP A 642 -19.68 -12.54 -19.29
C ASP A 642 -18.45 -11.76 -18.80
N LEU A 643 -18.11 -11.93 -17.52
CA LEU A 643 -16.99 -11.22 -16.90
C LEU A 643 -15.63 -11.60 -17.50
N ALA A 644 -15.52 -12.71 -18.22
CA ALA A 644 -14.26 -13.10 -18.86
C ALA A 644 -13.92 -12.17 -20.05
N ASP A 645 -14.93 -11.66 -20.75
CA ASP A 645 -14.77 -10.72 -21.84
C ASP A 645 -14.46 -9.30 -21.34
N GLY A 646 -13.44 -8.67 -21.93
CA GLY A 646 -13.03 -7.31 -21.60
C GLY A 646 -11.53 -7.07 -21.68
N GLN A 647 -11.17 -5.83 -22.02
CA GLN A 647 -9.78 -5.36 -22.03
C GLN A 647 -9.50 -4.43 -20.85
N TRP A 648 -8.23 -4.32 -20.50
CA TRP A 648 -7.73 -3.33 -19.56
C TRP A 648 -7.11 -2.17 -20.33
N LYS A 649 -7.36 -0.95 -19.87
CA LYS A 649 -6.75 0.29 -20.33
C LYS A 649 -5.95 0.94 -19.20
N ARG A 650 -4.74 1.41 -19.48
CA ARG A 650 -3.92 2.23 -18.56
C ARG A 650 -4.32 3.70 -18.66
N THR A 651 -4.30 4.41 -17.54
CA THR A 651 -4.62 5.85 -17.50
C THR A 651 -4.07 6.54 -16.25
N GLY A 652 -3.98 7.87 -16.32
CA GLY A 652 -3.82 8.73 -15.16
C GLY A 652 -2.41 8.94 -14.64
N PRO A 653 -2.30 9.69 -13.53
CA PRO A 653 -1.04 10.02 -12.90
C PRO A 653 -0.45 8.87 -12.09
N GLN A 654 0.79 9.06 -11.62
CA GLN A 654 1.39 8.18 -10.63
C GLN A 654 0.61 8.23 -9.32
N LEU A 655 0.26 7.06 -8.82
CA LEU A 655 -0.51 6.84 -7.61
C LEU A 655 0.39 6.87 -6.36
N VAL A 656 -0.20 7.30 -5.25
CA VAL A 656 0.30 7.00 -3.90
C VAL A 656 -0.38 5.69 -3.45
N HIS A 657 -1.70 5.67 -3.39
CA HIS A 657 -2.47 4.50 -2.96
C HIS A 657 -3.27 3.82 -4.10
N ALA A 658 -4.18 2.91 -3.77
CA ALA A 658 -5.11 2.36 -4.75
C ALA A 658 -6.00 3.48 -5.33
N PRO A 659 -6.26 3.46 -6.65
CA PRO A 659 -7.24 4.37 -7.25
C PRO A 659 -8.64 4.00 -6.78
N SER A 660 -9.60 4.88 -7.01
CA SER A 660 -11.01 4.59 -6.76
C SER A 660 -11.87 4.91 -7.97
N VAL A 661 -12.96 4.16 -8.14
CA VAL A 661 -13.97 4.39 -9.18
C VAL A 661 -15.36 4.56 -8.54
N GLY A 662 -16.06 5.62 -8.93
CA GLY A 662 -17.43 5.90 -8.53
C GLY A 662 -18.32 6.22 -9.72
N VAL A 663 -19.64 6.30 -9.46
CA VAL A 663 -20.64 6.74 -10.44
C VAL A 663 -21.27 8.03 -9.90
N ASP A 664 -21.25 9.09 -10.69
CA ASP A 664 -21.74 10.40 -10.27
C ASP A 664 -23.26 10.57 -10.44
N ALA A 665 -23.74 11.81 -10.25
CA ALA A 665 -25.16 12.14 -10.39
C ALA A 665 -25.68 12.02 -11.83
N SER A 666 -24.79 12.15 -12.83
CA SER A 666 -25.11 12.03 -14.25
C SER A 666 -25.07 10.59 -14.77
N GLY A 667 -24.60 9.63 -13.96
CA GLY A 667 -24.41 8.25 -14.38
C GLY A 667 -23.08 8.02 -15.10
N ALA A 668 -22.14 8.95 -15.04
CA ALA A 668 -20.80 8.80 -15.58
C ALA A 668 -19.87 8.14 -14.56
N LEU A 669 -18.94 7.33 -15.04
CA LEU A 669 -17.83 6.87 -14.21
C LEU A 669 -16.89 8.04 -13.89
N VAL A 670 -16.42 8.09 -12.65
CA VAL A 670 -15.36 9.00 -12.21
C VAL A 670 -14.26 8.19 -11.55
N LEU A 671 -13.06 8.30 -12.10
CA LEU A 671 -11.84 7.78 -11.48
C LEU A 671 -11.24 8.84 -10.58
N GLY A 672 -10.75 8.41 -9.42
CA GLY A 672 -10.02 9.22 -8.46
C GLY A 672 -8.65 8.63 -8.14
N ALA A 673 -7.66 9.50 -7.97
CA ALA A 673 -6.31 9.16 -7.57
C ALA A 673 -5.76 10.17 -6.56
N PHE A 674 -5.18 9.70 -5.45
CA PHE A 674 -4.26 10.50 -4.66
C PHE A 674 -2.85 10.35 -5.25
N THR A 675 -2.17 11.48 -5.50
CA THR A 675 -0.90 11.49 -6.23
C THR A 675 0.24 12.08 -5.40
N ALA A 676 1.47 11.86 -5.86
CA ALA A 676 2.67 12.27 -5.13
C ALA A 676 2.82 13.80 -4.97
N ASP A 677 2.01 14.61 -5.66
CA ASP A 677 1.89 16.05 -5.42
C ASP A 677 1.17 16.42 -4.11
N GLY A 678 0.59 15.43 -3.43
CA GLY A 678 -0.10 15.59 -2.16
C GLY A 678 -1.60 15.89 -2.29
N GLY A 679 -2.22 15.71 -3.46
CA GLY A 679 -3.63 15.99 -3.68
C GLY A 679 -4.41 14.95 -4.49
N LEU A 680 -5.69 15.26 -4.66
CA LEU A 680 -6.68 14.48 -5.39
C LEU A 680 -6.67 14.87 -6.87
N TRP A 681 -6.67 13.87 -7.73
CA TRP A 681 -6.85 13.98 -9.16
C TRP A 681 -8.04 13.15 -9.59
N THR A 682 -8.82 13.65 -10.56
CA THR A 682 -9.98 12.92 -11.09
C THR A 682 -10.05 12.95 -12.61
N ALA A 683 -10.63 11.91 -13.19
CA ALA A 683 -11.01 11.85 -14.59
C ALA A 683 -12.42 11.29 -14.71
N ARG A 684 -13.25 11.96 -15.51
CA ARG A 684 -14.65 11.59 -15.76
C ARG A 684 -14.75 10.86 -17.09
N GLN A 685 -15.66 9.91 -17.19
CA GLN A 685 -16.02 9.25 -18.44
C GLN A 685 -16.52 10.25 -19.51
N ASP A 686 -16.03 10.12 -20.73
CA ASP A 686 -16.47 10.92 -21.87
C ASP A 686 -17.70 10.29 -22.52
N GLY A 687 -18.86 10.58 -21.94
CA GLY A 687 -20.14 9.94 -22.28
C GLY A 687 -20.45 8.73 -21.41
N THR A 688 -21.72 8.58 -21.00
CA THR A 688 -22.18 7.44 -20.19
C THR A 688 -22.39 6.19 -21.06
N GLY A 689 -22.20 5.01 -20.49
CA GLY A 689 -22.49 3.72 -21.14
C GLY A 689 -21.25 2.85 -21.30
N ALA A 690 -21.30 1.89 -22.22
CA ALA A 690 -20.23 0.93 -22.46
C ALA A 690 -19.05 1.58 -23.22
N THR A 691 -18.30 2.46 -22.55
CA THR A 691 -17.09 3.11 -23.08
C THR A 691 -16.05 3.29 -21.98
N MET A 692 -14.77 3.18 -22.33
CA MET A 692 -13.64 3.51 -21.45
C MET A 692 -12.96 4.83 -21.85
N ALA A 693 -13.63 5.64 -22.67
CA ALA A 693 -13.19 7.00 -22.99
C ALA A 693 -13.28 7.87 -21.73
N LEU A 694 -12.23 8.63 -21.45
CA LEU A 694 -12.11 9.49 -20.29
C LEU A 694 -11.76 10.90 -20.76
N GLN A 695 -12.33 11.89 -20.09
CA GLN A 695 -11.83 13.26 -20.11
C GLN A 695 -10.43 13.29 -19.49
N ALA A 696 -9.66 14.33 -19.81
CA ALA A 696 -8.33 14.53 -19.24
C ALA A 696 -8.38 14.56 -17.69
N TRP A 697 -7.38 13.94 -17.06
CA TRP A 697 -7.20 14.01 -15.62
C TRP A 697 -6.95 15.44 -15.17
N ARG A 698 -7.63 15.85 -14.08
CA ARG A 698 -7.52 17.18 -13.49
C ARG A 698 -7.22 17.09 -12.01
N SER A 699 -6.32 17.95 -11.54
CA SER A 699 -6.12 18.20 -10.11
C SER A 699 -7.35 18.91 -9.54
N VAL A 700 -7.72 18.55 -8.32
CA VAL A 700 -8.87 19.08 -7.58
C VAL A 700 -8.47 20.15 -6.56
#